data_AF-A0A2N2MVY2-F1
#
_entry.id   AF-A0A2N2MVY2-F1
#
_cell.length_a   1.000
_cell.length_b   1.000
_cell.length_c   1.000
_cell.angle_alpha   90.00
_cell.angle_beta   90.00
_cell.angle_gamma   90.00
#
_symmetry.space_group_name_H-M   'P 1'
#
loop_
_entity.id
_entity.type
_entity.pdbx_description
1 polymer ?
#
loop_
_entity_poly.entity_id
_entity_poly.type
_entity_poly.pdbx_seq_one_letter_code
_entity_poly.pdbx_strand_id
1 'polypeptide(L)'
;MKTHTSNQVLDELARESLGQDINLSSDLMIKVRKEKNKTMKKRTLFTSLATVLLVVAAMASVPSVVQAIQRLLGYIPGVGFVEQSTPLRILQDPVETNINETTIIVSQAVTDSEHLRLFYQVENIPTLDTATAQQSDVCQTLPELKLTDGTMLQAGTISGNFWGSGYSRQLEFSALPPEDYSVILVLPCLEGSFSKEGIKDIEIAMNFVKAPPDMKVYPIVELPTPTAKVVPQATLSIADHISLVIDKYVQTDGQIILMGSLSSDSKEVGLSLVESQDIHLVDAAGQNVVISEDVTLPGLETARSPQLLPLTYKTAGPFAAGKAKLTIDQMWIGRQANESFSFDPGTDPKPGQTWILNKTLVVGGHTVTIKDVTKNLYDEGLSFNYEKADDVTNVSLMDLDHPLLGGGGGDSNTGFTYRDGFPKGMITITLTSYDEFIPGPWEATIDLPAFTDGSAPTPLPEACLTQSSWTAALNSSSMDLPEGVGGQLILMDILPPDNYYHIMSATLTGSKPIDMGIGDGGSLSPDGKTLIYSTNDGLTFRDIASGETHFVEGTSRRDLGALWSPDGSLIAFSKGPVTGLIGAAGPHELMIMNSDGSDQRKLLADNGSNTAQAWMPDGKNLIFTTRRAEGVLVQSINIETGKVTLLTTVNYQNAGIAVSPDGKHIAYEAMLPGERYSVYISDLDGNNPRLIANADPIVVTVPQWSPDGKWLIMSVQDTSLSEFMPTLSLVNVESCKIIPLTSLQGYVTSWR
;
A
#
# COMPACT_ATOMS: atom_id res chain seq x y z
N MET A 1 57.14 -39.86 5.45
CA MET A 1 56.87 -40.57 4.19
C MET A 1 56.09 -41.84 4.45
N LYS A 2 54.78 -41.82 4.16
CA LYS A 2 54.11 -42.76 3.25
C LYS A 2 52.71 -42.18 3.03
N THR A 3 52.54 -41.58 1.86
CA THR A 3 51.29 -41.02 1.34
C THR A 3 50.34 -42.15 0.97
N HIS A 4 49.13 -42.15 1.53
CA HIS A 4 48.02 -42.94 0.99
C HIS A 4 47.53 -42.28 -0.30
N THR A 5 47.19 -43.09 -1.31
CA THR A 5 46.59 -42.58 -2.54
C THR A 5 45.08 -42.43 -2.35
N SER A 6 44.47 -41.46 -3.03
CA SER A 6 43.03 -41.15 -2.92
C SER A 6 42.12 -42.37 -3.18
N ASN A 7 42.58 -43.33 -3.98
CA ASN A 7 41.86 -44.58 -4.24
C ASN A 7 41.83 -45.53 -3.04
N GLN A 8 42.84 -45.50 -2.15
CA GLN A 8 42.86 -46.34 -0.96
C GLN A 8 41.92 -45.80 0.13
N VAL A 9 41.75 -44.47 0.21
CA VAL A 9 40.79 -43.80 1.10
C VAL A 9 39.34 -44.04 0.65
N LEU A 10 39.10 -44.07 -0.67
CA LEU A 10 37.78 -44.35 -1.24
C LEU A 10 37.32 -45.80 -1.03
N ASP A 11 38.23 -46.78 -1.14
CA ASP A 11 37.93 -48.20 -0.93
C ASP A 11 37.64 -48.52 0.56
N GLU A 12 38.24 -47.75 1.47
CA GLU A 12 37.98 -47.83 2.92
C GLU A 12 36.61 -47.23 3.28
N LEU A 13 36.28 -46.06 2.73
CA LEU A 13 34.97 -45.40 2.89
C LEU A 13 33.81 -46.19 2.26
N ALA A 14 34.05 -46.88 1.14
CA ALA A 14 33.06 -47.74 0.49
C ALA A 14 32.78 -49.03 1.30
N ARG A 15 33.77 -49.52 2.05
CA ARG A 15 33.62 -50.68 2.94
C ARG A 15 32.91 -50.35 4.26
N GLU A 16 33.06 -49.12 4.76
CA GLU A 16 32.34 -48.64 5.95
C GLU A 16 30.85 -48.35 5.69
N SER A 17 30.49 -47.95 4.46
CA SER A 17 29.14 -47.44 4.15
C SER A 17 28.13 -48.48 3.67
N LEU A 18 28.57 -49.64 3.15
CA LEU A 18 27.67 -50.56 2.45
C LEU A 18 27.38 -51.90 3.13
N GLY A 19 28.03 -52.22 4.24
CA GLY A 19 27.78 -53.46 5.00
C GLY A 19 28.16 -54.74 4.23
N GLN A 20 28.73 -55.71 4.93
CA GLN A 20 28.92 -57.05 4.34
C GLN A 20 27.59 -57.79 4.42
N ASP A 21 26.80 -57.76 3.34
CA ASP A 21 25.96 -58.89 2.89
C ASP A 21 24.90 -58.42 1.88
N ILE A 22 25.26 -58.30 0.58
CA ILE A 22 24.27 -58.45 -0.49
C ILE A 22 24.86 -59.31 -1.62
N ASN A 23 24.30 -60.52 -1.70
CA ASN A 23 24.55 -61.55 -2.70
C ASN A 23 23.47 -61.48 -3.79
N LEU A 24 23.82 -61.02 -5.00
CA LEU A 24 22.90 -61.00 -6.14
C LEU A 24 22.93 -62.35 -6.86
N SER A 25 21.91 -63.15 -6.56
CA SER A 25 21.63 -64.49 -7.05
C SER A 25 21.51 -64.60 -8.58
N SER A 26 22.46 -65.34 -9.15
CA SER A 26 22.36 -66.46 -10.11
C SER A 26 21.52 -66.42 -11.41
N ASP A 27 20.56 -65.52 -11.62
CA ASP A 27 19.75 -65.54 -12.86
C ASP A 27 20.26 -64.62 -13.98
N LEU A 28 21.12 -63.64 -13.66
CA LEU A 28 21.71 -62.76 -14.67
C LEU A 28 22.86 -63.40 -15.46
N MET A 29 23.49 -64.46 -14.92
CA MET A 29 24.70 -65.06 -15.51
C MET A 29 24.44 -66.12 -16.58
N ILE A 30 23.19 -66.50 -16.84
CA ILE A 30 22.85 -67.58 -17.79
C ILE A 30 22.60 -67.07 -19.21
N LYS A 31 22.21 -65.80 -19.40
CA LYS A 31 21.92 -65.26 -20.75
C LYS A 31 23.13 -64.70 -21.51
N VAL A 32 24.27 -64.48 -20.85
CA VAL A 32 25.45 -63.85 -21.49
C VAL A 32 26.43 -64.89 -22.09
N ARG A 33 26.27 -66.19 -21.82
CA ARG A 33 27.25 -67.21 -22.25
C ARG A 33 27.01 -67.82 -23.64
N LYS A 34 26.03 -67.35 -24.41
CA LYS A 34 25.62 -68.03 -25.66
C LYS A 34 25.64 -67.16 -26.90
N GLU A 35 26.68 -66.35 -27.09
CA GLU A 35 27.02 -65.85 -28.44
C GLU A 35 28.52 -65.62 -28.58
N LYS A 36 29.26 -66.73 -28.64
CA LYS A 36 30.67 -66.77 -29.06
C LYS A 36 30.76 -67.73 -30.23
N ASN A 37 30.80 -67.20 -31.46
CA ASN A 37 31.60 -67.72 -32.59
C ASN A 37 31.12 -67.14 -33.93
N LYS A 38 31.79 -66.09 -34.43
CA LYS A 38 32.76 -66.22 -35.54
C LYS A 38 33.17 -64.85 -36.11
N THR A 39 34.49 -64.76 -36.29
CA THR A 39 35.21 -64.08 -37.39
C THR A 39 35.29 -62.54 -37.45
N MET A 40 36.52 -62.11 -37.14
CA MET A 40 37.43 -61.32 -38.00
C MET A 40 37.34 -59.79 -38.06
N LYS A 41 38.52 -59.24 -37.71
CA LYS A 41 39.27 -58.13 -38.34
C LYS A 41 38.92 -56.69 -37.93
N LYS A 42 39.76 -56.20 -37.02
CA LYS A 42 40.48 -54.91 -37.05
C LYS A 42 39.75 -53.73 -37.74
N ARG A 43 38.79 -53.16 -37.02
CA ARG A 43 38.50 -51.72 -37.01
C ARG A 43 37.44 -51.50 -35.94
N THR A 44 37.83 -50.95 -34.78
CA THR A 44 36.99 -50.32 -33.73
C THR A 44 37.56 -50.62 -32.34
N LEU A 45 38.59 -49.89 -31.93
CA LEU A 45 38.96 -49.76 -30.51
C LEU A 45 39.15 -48.30 -30.07
N PHE A 46 38.86 -47.36 -30.99
CA PHE A 46 38.69 -45.93 -30.68
C PHE A 46 37.22 -45.51 -30.55
N THR A 47 36.26 -46.41 -30.78
CA THR A 47 34.83 -46.05 -30.74
C THR A 47 34.14 -46.41 -29.43
N SER A 48 34.67 -47.30 -28.58
CA SER A 48 34.00 -47.70 -27.33
C SER A 48 34.36 -46.84 -26.12
N LEU A 49 35.62 -46.39 -26.00
CA LEU A 49 35.97 -45.41 -24.97
C LEU A 49 35.41 -44.03 -25.34
N ALA A 50 35.38 -43.68 -26.62
CA ALA A 50 34.74 -42.45 -27.10
C ALA A 50 33.22 -42.48 -26.96
N THR A 51 32.52 -43.62 -27.11
CA THR A 51 31.06 -43.67 -26.84
C THR A 51 30.73 -43.72 -25.37
N VAL A 52 31.54 -44.34 -24.49
CA VAL A 52 31.30 -44.27 -23.04
C VAL A 52 31.70 -42.91 -22.48
N LEU A 53 32.78 -42.28 -22.94
CA LEU A 53 33.08 -40.87 -22.64
C LEU A 53 32.10 -39.91 -23.32
N LEU A 54 31.53 -40.20 -24.49
CA LEU A 54 30.46 -39.38 -25.08
C LEU A 54 29.13 -39.60 -24.40
N VAL A 55 28.84 -40.76 -23.81
CA VAL A 55 27.60 -40.99 -23.04
C VAL A 55 27.74 -40.46 -21.61
N VAL A 56 28.92 -40.54 -20.99
CA VAL A 56 29.20 -39.92 -19.69
C VAL A 56 29.40 -38.41 -19.85
N ALA A 57 30.02 -37.92 -20.93
CA ALA A 57 30.06 -36.50 -21.24
C ALA A 57 28.70 -36.00 -21.74
N ALA A 58 27.88 -36.78 -22.47
CA ALA A 58 26.51 -36.39 -22.81
C ALA A 58 25.57 -36.42 -21.60
N MET A 59 25.80 -37.29 -20.60
CA MET A 59 25.08 -37.24 -19.32
C MET A 59 25.63 -36.15 -18.38
N ALA A 60 26.89 -35.72 -18.54
CA ALA A 60 27.49 -34.60 -17.81
C ALA A 60 27.41 -33.24 -18.56
N SER A 61 26.92 -33.22 -19.81
CA SER A 61 26.71 -32.03 -20.65
C SER A 61 25.24 -31.73 -20.91
N VAL A 62 24.34 -32.37 -20.16
CA VAL A 62 22.94 -31.96 -20.06
C VAL A 62 22.84 -31.22 -18.73
N PRO A 63 22.77 -29.88 -18.71
CA PRO A 63 22.66 -29.09 -17.48
C PRO A 63 21.36 -29.32 -16.66
N SER A 64 20.63 -30.41 -16.88
CA SER A 64 19.24 -30.56 -16.42
C SER A 64 18.89 -31.93 -15.81
N VAL A 65 19.85 -32.77 -15.40
CA VAL A 65 19.52 -34.06 -14.72
C VAL A 65 19.96 -34.12 -13.24
N VAL A 66 20.68 -33.11 -12.73
CA VAL A 66 20.89 -32.93 -11.27
C VAL A 66 20.20 -31.68 -10.72
N GLN A 67 19.46 -30.94 -11.57
CA GLN A 67 18.60 -29.82 -11.20
C GLN A 67 17.48 -29.71 -12.25
N ALA A 68 16.44 -30.54 -12.11
CA ALA A 68 15.12 -30.33 -12.72
C ALA A 68 14.18 -31.49 -12.32
N ILE A 69 13.94 -31.68 -11.03
CA ILE A 69 12.52 -31.84 -10.67
C ILE A 69 11.96 -30.46 -11.05
N GLN A 70 11.11 -30.37 -12.07
CA GLN A 70 10.40 -29.11 -12.32
C GLN A 70 9.81 -28.70 -10.98
N ARG A 71 10.36 -27.63 -10.38
CA ARG A 71 9.85 -27.10 -9.13
C ARG A 71 8.39 -26.81 -9.38
N LEU A 72 7.53 -27.69 -8.87
CA LEU A 72 6.09 -27.53 -8.99
C LEU A 72 5.75 -26.51 -7.93
N LEU A 73 5.88 -25.24 -8.30
CA LEU A 73 5.41 -24.15 -7.49
C LEU A 73 3.88 -24.11 -7.60
N GLY A 74 3.23 -23.97 -6.45
CA GLY A 74 1.82 -23.67 -6.34
C GLY A 74 1.61 -22.34 -5.66
N TYR A 75 0.36 -21.93 -5.57
CA TYR A 75 -0.06 -20.71 -4.89
C TYR A 75 -1.11 -21.02 -3.84
N ILE A 76 -0.97 -20.41 -2.66
CA ILE A 76 -1.95 -20.45 -1.58
C ILE A 76 -2.34 -19.00 -1.25
N PRO A 77 -3.63 -18.62 -1.34
CA PRO A 77 -4.10 -17.30 -0.95
C PRO A 77 -3.66 -16.92 0.47
N GLY A 78 -3.16 -15.69 0.64
CA GLY A 78 -2.64 -15.16 1.91
C GLY A 78 -1.23 -15.64 2.30
N VAL A 79 -0.71 -16.68 1.65
CA VAL A 79 0.63 -17.24 1.90
C VAL A 79 1.59 -16.90 0.77
N GLY A 80 1.10 -16.96 -0.46
CA GLY A 80 1.88 -16.78 -1.68
C GLY A 80 2.33 -18.11 -2.28
N PHE A 81 3.50 -18.09 -2.91
CA PHE A 81 4.02 -19.25 -3.63
C PHE A 81 4.54 -20.31 -2.67
N VAL A 82 4.36 -21.57 -3.01
CA VAL A 82 4.82 -22.72 -2.22
C VAL A 82 5.41 -23.81 -3.10
N GLU A 83 6.49 -24.41 -2.64
CA GLU A 83 7.15 -25.52 -3.32
C GLU A 83 6.46 -26.86 -2.98
N GLN A 84 6.05 -27.62 -4.00
CA GLN A 84 5.23 -28.84 -3.82
C GLN A 84 6.02 -30.16 -3.88
N SER A 85 7.36 -30.15 -3.95
CA SER A 85 8.11 -31.43 -4.00
C SER A 85 8.10 -32.19 -2.68
N THR A 86 7.78 -31.50 -1.58
CA THR A 86 7.61 -32.10 -0.25
C THR A 86 6.20 -31.85 0.27
N PRO A 87 5.64 -32.77 1.11
CA PRO A 87 4.36 -32.52 1.74
C PRO A 87 4.43 -31.24 2.59
N LEU A 88 3.63 -30.24 2.20
CA LEU A 88 3.49 -29.00 2.94
C LEU A 88 3.11 -29.31 4.39
N ARG A 89 3.60 -28.48 5.31
CA ARG A 89 3.10 -28.47 6.69
C ARG A 89 2.45 -27.12 6.96
N ILE A 90 1.30 -27.17 7.62
CA ILE A 90 0.51 -25.99 7.95
C ILE A 90 0.35 -25.86 9.45
N LEU A 91 0.12 -24.63 9.91
CA LEU A 91 -0.33 -24.37 11.27
C LEU A 91 -1.60 -25.18 11.55
N GLN A 92 -1.60 -25.95 12.64
CA GLN A 92 -2.70 -26.84 12.98
C GLN A 92 -3.99 -26.07 13.26
N ASP A 93 -3.90 -25.04 14.09
CA ASP A 93 -5.00 -24.18 14.50
C ASP A 93 -4.43 -22.75 14.63
N PRO A 94 -5.20 -21.70 14.23
CA PRO A 94 -4.83 -20.32 14.52
C PRO A 94 -4.50 -20.14 16.00
N VAL A 95 -3.41 -19.44 16.30
CA VAL A 95 -2.95 -19.22 17.67
C VAL A 95 -3.27 -17.80 18.07
N GLU A 96 -4.12 -17.65 19.08
CA GLU A 96 -4.42 -16.37 19.71
C GLU A 96 -3.79 -16.30 21.10
N THR A 97 -3.05 -15.23 21.37
CA THR A 97 -2.44 -14.95 22.67
C THR A 97 -2.86 -13.56 23.13
N ASN A 98 -3.41 -13.47 24.34
CA ASN A 98 -3.84 -12.21 24.93
C ASN A 98 -2.89 -11.81 26.07
N ILE A 99 -2.34 -10.59 26.00
CA ILE A 99 -1.39 -10.06 26.99
C ILE A 99 -1.74 -8.61 27.27
N ASN A 100 -2.17 -8.32 28.51
CA ASN A 100 -2.49 -6.97 28.96
C ASN A 100 -3.36 -6.20 27.95
N GLU A 101 -4.48 -6.80 27.53
CA GLU A 101 -5.45 -6.28 26.55
C GLU A 101 -5.00 -6.26 25.08
N THR A 102 -3.70 -6.45 24.82
CA THR A 102 -3.18 -6.73 23.47
C THR A 102 -3.54 -8.14 23.04
N THR A 103 -4.04 -8.29 21.82
CA THR A 103 -4.33 -9.59 21.21
C THR A 103 -3.35 -9.83 20.06
N ILE A 104 -2.64 -10.96 20.09
CA ILE A 104 -1.75 -11.39 19.02
C ILE A 104 -2.32 -12.64 18.39
N ILE A 105 -2.51 -12.62 17.08
CA ILE A 105 -3.14 -13.71 16.33
C ILE A 105 -2.18 -14.14 15.23
N VAL A 106 -1.72 -15.38 15.28
CA VAL A 106 -1.11 -16.05 14.14
C VAL A 106 -2.21 -16.83 13.44
N SER A 107 -2.73 -16.30 12.34
CA SER A 107 -3.87 -16.89 11.65
C SER A 107 -3.46 -18.01 10.69
N GLN A 108 -2.25 -17.92 10.11
CA GLN A 108 -1.79 -18.85 9.08
C GLN A 108 -0.27 -18.96 9.10
N ALA A 109 0.22 -20.20 8.94
CA ALA A 109 1.61 -20.46 8.64
C ALA A 109 1.72 -21.70 7.75
N VAL A 110 2.58 -21.64 6.74
CA VAL A 110 2.84 -22.74 5.81
C VAL A 110 4.34 -22.87 5.59
N THR A 111 4.87 -24.07 5.74
CA THR A 111 6.27 -24.38 5.40
C THR A 111 6.31 -25.38 4.26
N ASP A 112 7.14 -25.05 3.27
CA ASP A 112 7.58 -25.94 2.20
C ASP A 112 9.03 -26.38 2.45
N SER A 113 9.73 -26.87 1.42
CA SER A 113 11.11 -27.36 1.54
C SER A 113 12.17 -26.24 1.65
N GLU A 114 11.83 -25.00 1.29
CA GLU A 114 12.77 -23.88 1.23
C GLU A 114 12.43 -22.78 2.25
N HIS A 115 11.14 -22.53 2.50
CA HIS A 115 10.66 -21.44 3.31
C HIS A 115 9.54 -21.83 4.28
N LEU A 116 9.43 -21.06 5.36
CA LEU A 116 8.23 -20.93 6.18
C LEU A 116 7.68 -19.52 5.99
N ARG A 117 6.41 -19.41 5.61
CA ARG A 117 5.69 -18.14 5.51
C ARG A 117 4.57 -18.12 6.53
N LEU A 118 4.45 -17.03 7.27
CA LEU A 118 3.37 -16.86 8.24
C LEU A 118 2.79 -15.46 8.21
N PHE A 119 1.51 -15.37 8.53
CA PHE A 119 0.80 -14.12 8.76
C PHE A 119 0.46 -14.01 10.24
N TYR A 120 0.80 -12.88 10.83
CA TYR A 120 0.34 -12.54 12.17
C TYR A 120 -0.15 -11.10 12.23
N GLN A 121 -1.04 -10.86 13.18
CA GLN A 121 -1.56 -9.55 13.49
C GLN A 121 -1.52 -9.30 15.00
N VAL A 122 -1.33 -8.03 15.35
CA VAL A 122 -1.35 -7.53 16.71
C VAL A 122 -2.44 -6.46 16.77
N GLU A 123 -3.32 -6.59 17.75
CA GLU A 123 -4.45 -5.69 17.98
C GLU A 123 -4.38 -5.12 19.41
N ASN A 124 -4.93 -3.92 19.58
CA ASN A 124 -5.07 -3.23 20.87
C ASN A 124 -3.74 -2.94 21.58
N ILE A 125 -2.71 -2.52 20.83
CA ILE A 125 -1.42 -2.13 21.40
C ILE A 125 -1.64 -0.94 22.36
N PRO A 126 -1.15 -1.02 23.62
CA PRO A 126 -1.32 0.03 24.61
C PRO A 126 -0.78 1.38 24.12
N THR A 127 -1.53 2.44 24.38
CA THR A 127 -1.15 3.82 24.10
C THR A 127 0.11 4.22 24.89
N LEU A 128 1.08 4.83 24.23
CA LEU A 128 2.30 5.35 24.84
C LEU A 128 1.98 6.58 25.73
N ASP A 129 2.42 6.61 26.99
CA ASP A 129 2.52 7.85 27.77
C ASP A 129 3.83 8.55 27.40
N THR A 130 3.73 9.69 26.73
CA THR A 130 4.83 10.26 25.97
C THR A 130 5.59 11.36 26.69
N ALA A 131 5.21 11.70 27.92
CA ALA A 131 5.89 12.74 28.69
C ALA A 131 7.34 12.36 29.06
N THR A 132 7.71 11.09 28.93
CA THR A 132 9.00 10.52 29.35
C THR A 132 9.78 9.80 28.24
N ALA A 133 9.26 9.78 27.01
CA ALA A 133 9.67 8.86 25.95
C ALA A 133 10.70 9.43 24.95
N GLN A 134 11.77 8.69 24.64
CA GLN A 134 12.71 9.01 23.55
C GLN A 134 12.46 8.12 22.32
N GLN A 135 12.70 8.65 21.10
CA GLN A 135 12.49 7.91 19.84
C GLN A 135 13.35 6.65 19.73
N SER A 136 14.51 6.62 20.39
CA SER A 136 15.40 5.46 20.52
C SER A 136 14.80 4.30 21.32
N ASP A 137 13.68 4.51 22.02
CA ASP A 137 13.05 3.48 22.84
C ASP A 137 11.96 2.69 22.08
N VAL A 138 11.64 3.04 20.82
CA VAL A 138 10.61 2.35 20.01
C VAL A 138 11.13 1.03 19.42
N CYS A 139 10.37 -0.04 19.58
CA CYS A 139 10.65 -1.34 18.99
C CYS A 139 10.54 -1.33 17.45
N GLN A 140 11.63 -1.71 16.78
CA GLN A 140 11.70 -1.92 15.32
C GLN A 140 12.21 -3.33 14.96
N THR A 141 12.33 -4.22 15.94
CA THR A 141 12.88 -5.57 15.75
C THR A 141 11.79 -6.51 15.25
N LEU A 142 12.09 -7.25 14.17
CA LEU A 142 11.19 -8.27 13.66
C LEU A 142 11.16 -9.50 14.59
N PRO A 143 10.08 -10.29 14.56
CA PRO A 143 10.02 -11.56 15.26
C PRO A 143 11.08 -12.56 14.77
N GLU A 144 11.49 -13.44 15.67
CA GLU A 144 12.38 -14.56 15.38
C GLU A 144 11.64 -15.89 15.59
N LEU A 145 12.07 -16.96 14.92
CA LEU A 145 11.49 -18.29 15.10
C LEU A 145 12.46 -19.22 15.82
N LYS A 146 12.06 -19.74 16.97
CA LYS A 146 12.83 -20.67 17.78
C LYS A 146 12.43 -22.12 17.49
N LEU A 147 13.41 -22.91 17.04
CA LEU A 147 13.28 -24.35 16.76
C LEU A 147 13.40 -25.19 18.04
N THR A 148 13.09 -26.49 17.95
CA THR A 148 13.10 -27.39 19.13
C THR A 148 14.49 -27.62 19.70
N ASP A 149 15.53 -27.53 18.86
CA ASP A 149 16.94 -27.61 19.25
C ASP A 149 17.50 -26.30 19.84
N GLY A 150 16.68 -25.24 19.86
CA GLY A 150 17.04 -23.91 20.33
C GLY A 150 17.63 -22.98 19.26
N THR A 151 17.74 -23.42 18.01
CA THR A 151 18.17 -22.58 16.89
C THR A 151 17.16 -21.46 16.64
N MET A 152 17.66 -20.24 16.38
CA MET A 152 16.84 -19.06 16.07
C MET A 152 16.93 -18.75 14.58
N LEU A 153 15.78 -18.71 13.89
CA LEU A 153 15.67 -18.29 12.50
C LEU A 153 15.21 -16.83 12.43
N GLN A 154 15.83 -16.07 11.54
CA GLN A 154 15.53 -14.65 11.33
C GLN A 154 14.39 -14.50 10.32
N ALA A 155 13.52 -13.51 10.54
CA ALA A 155 12.46 -13.16 9.61
C ALA A 155 12.95 -12.19 8.53
N GLY A 156 12.44 -12.37 7.31
CA GLY A 156 12.28 -11.30 6.32
C GLY A 156 10.83 -10.83 6.30
N THR A 157 10.61 -9.52 6.15
CA THR A 157 9.25 -8.98 5.95
C THR A 157 8.89 -9.02 4.47
N ILE A 158 7.77 -9.66 4.15
CA ILE A 158 7.19 -9.64 2.80
C ILE A 158 6.30 -8.42 2.64
N SER A 159 5.32 -8.27 3.52
CA SER A 159 4.32 -7.21 3.49
C SER A 159 3.82 -6.91 4.90
N GLY A 160 3.15 -5.77 5.08
CA GLY A 160 2.53 -5.45 6.35
C GLY A 160 1.73 -4.17 6.32
N ASN A 161 0.73 -4.10 7.18
CA ASN A 161 -0.13 -2.93 7.36
C ASN A 161 -0.01 -2.43 8.79
N PHE A 162 -0.25 -1.13 9.01
CA PHE A 162 -0.29 -0.51 10.33
C PHE A 162 -1.54 0.38 10.42
N TRP A 163 -2.33 0.21 11.48
CA TRP A 163 -3.60 0.93 11.67
C TRP A 163 -3.70 1.64 13.02
N GLY A 164 -2.56 1.95 13.64
CA GLY A 164 -2.50 2.80 14.83
C GLY A 164 -2.59 2.00 16.13
N SER A 165 -3.71 1.32 16.36
CA SER A 165 -3.90 0.43 17.51
C SER A 165 -3.39 -0.99 17.29
N GLY A 166 -2.82 -1.28 16.11
CA GLY A 166 -2.42 -2.60 15.71
C GLY A 166 -1.68 -2.61 14.37
N TYR A 167 -1.17 -3.79 14.02
CA TYR A 167 -0.45 -4.01 12.78
C TYR A 167 -0.54 -5.48 12.35
N SER A 168 -0.31 -5.74 11.06
CA SER A 168 -0.14 -7.09 10.52
C SER A 168 1.17 -7.20 9.78
N ARG A 169 1.76 -8.39 9.79
CA ARG A 169 2.96 -8.71 9.01
C ARG A 169 2.81 -10.08 8.38
N GLN A 170 3.23 -10.15 7.13
CA GLN A 170 3.57 -11.40 6.48
C GLN A 170 5.09 -11.57 6.54
N LEU A 171 5.54 -12.63 7.21
CA LEU A 171 6.96 -12.92 7.40
C LEU A 171 7.38 -14.16 6.61
N GLU A 172 8.63 -14.17 6.22
CA GLU A 172 9.32 -15.32 5.64
C GLU A 172 10.52 -15.72 6.49
N PHE A 173 10.66 -17.03 6.72
CA PHE A 173 11.82 -17.67 7.34
C PHE A 173 12.35 -18.76 6.41
N SER A 174 13.55 -19.26 6.68
CA SER A 174 14.01 -20.53 6.10
C SER A 174 13.08 -21.69 6.51
N ALA A 175 12.97 -22.72 5.67
CA ALA A 175 12.15 -23.90 5.94
C ALA A 175 12.46 -24.56 7.29
N LEU A 176 11.41 -25.14 7.87
CA LEU A 176 11.54 -25.92 9.09
C LEU A 176 12.25 -27.26 8.81
N PRO A 177 13.14 -27.73 9.70
CA PRO A 177 13.66 -29.09 9.62
C PRO A 177 12.53 -30.13 9.53
N PRO A 178 12.68 -31.24 8.79
CA PRO A 178 11.62 -32.24 8.61
C PRO A 178 11.05 -32.83 9.91
N GLU A 179 11.85 -32.86 10.97
CA GLU A 179 11.53 -33.34 12.31
C GLU A 179 10.77 -32.34 13.19
N ASP A 180 10.83 -31.04 12.87
CA ASP A 180 10.22 -30.00 13.67
C ASP A 180 8.75 -29.80 13.29
N TYR A 181 7.86 -30.14 14.21
CA TYR A 181 6.41 -29.89 14.12
C TYR A 181 5.91 -28.92 15.20
N SER A 182 6.81 -28.45 16.07
CA SER A 182 6.49 -27.48 17.12
C SER A 182 7.61 -26.45 17.17
N VAL A 183 7.26 -25.19 17.02
CA VAL A 183 8.20 -24.06 17.04
C VAL A 183 7.59 -22.92 17.85
N ILE A 184 8.43 -21.96 18.25
CA ILE A 184 7.98 -20.79 19.01
C ILE A 184 8.28 -19.54 18.18
N LEU A 185 7.26 -18.77 17.85
CA LEU A 185 7.44 -17.41 17.35
C LEU A 185 7.75 -16.51 18.54
N VAL A 186 8.93 -15.90 18.54
CA VAL A 186 9.41 -15.00 19.59
C VAL A 186 9.29 -13.58 19.07
N LEU A 187 8.45 -12.77 19.71
CA LEU A 187 8.39 -11.34 19.45
C LEU A 187 9.23 -10.65 20.54
N PRO A 188 10.44 -10.13 20.22
CA PRO A 188 11.28 -9.46 21.21
C PRO A 188 10.57 -8.27 21.86
N CYS A 189 9.74 -7.59 21.08
CA CYS A 189 8.84 -6.51 21.48
C CYS A 189 7.74 -6.35 20.42
N LEU A 190 6.70 -5.58 20.73
CA LEU A 190 5.66 -5.22 19.78
C LEU A 190 6.10 -3.99 18.98
N GLU A 191 6.00 -4.05 17.65
CA GLU A 191 6.38 -2.93 16.79
C GLU A 191 5.59 -1.67 17.17
N GLY A 192 6.29 -0.55 17.34
CA GLY A 192 5.68 0.70 17.83
C GLY A 192 5.53 0.82 19.36
N SER A 193 5.90 -0.19 20.15
CA SER A 193 5.89 -0.13 21.64
C SER A 193 7.27 0.20 22.25
N PHE A 194 7.32 0.60 23.54
CA PHE A 194 8.59 0.86 24.23
C PHE A 194 9.36 -0.43 24.57
N SER A 195 10.58 -0.51 24.05
CA SER A 195 11.58 -1.56 24.30
C SER A 195 12.15 -1.57 25.72
N LYS A 196 11.74 -0.71 26.66
CA LYS A 196 12.24 -0.68 28.05
C LYS A 196 11.20 -1.02 29.11
N GLU A 197 9.96 -0.57 28.96
CA GLU A 197 8.87 -0.78 29.94
C GLU A 197 7.69 -1.62 29.39
N GLY A 198 7.78 -2.13 28.15
CA GLY A 198 6.71 -2.89 27.48
C GLY A 198 6.73 -4.41 27.65
N ILE A 199 5.75 -5.07 27.00
CA ILE A 199 5.67 -6.52 26.83
C ILE A 199 6.84 -6.97 25.95
N LYS A 200 7.68 -7.87 26.46
CA LYS A 200 8.87 -8.37 25.76
C LYS A 200 8.90 -9.89 25.74
N ASP A 201 9.70 -10.40 24.81
CA ASP A 201 10.01 -11.82 24.69
C ASP A 201 8.74 -12.68 24.69
N ILE A 202 7.77 -12.25 23.87
CA ILE A 202 6.48 -12.93 23.76
C ILE A 202 6.70 -14.20 22.97
N GLU A 203 6.51 -15.34 23.64
CA GLU A 203 6.64 -16.66 23.03
C GLU A 203 5.26 -17.19 22.63
N ILE A 204 5.05 -17.39 21.33
CA ILE A 204 3.82 -17.96 20.77
C ILE A 204 4.14 -19.35 20.23
N ALA A 205 3.66 -20.38 20.93
CA ALA A 205 3.84 -21.77 20.52
C ALA A 205 2.97 -22.09 19.30
N MET A 206 3.59 -22.58 18.24
CA MET A 206 2.93 -22.97 17.00
C MET A 206 3.16 -24.46 16.74
N ASN A 207 2.07 -25.18 16.49
CA ASN A 207 2.13 -26.58 16.10
C ASN A 207 1.76 -26.73 14.64
N PHE A 208 2.55 -27.52 13.93
CA PHE A 208 2.36 -27.81 12.52
C PHE A 208 1.81 -29.22 12.38
N VAL A 209 1.01 -29.41 11.34
CA VAL A 209 0.55 -30.71 10.86
C VAL A 209 0.83 -30.82 9.38
N LYS A 210 0.86 -32.04 8.85
CA LYS A 210 0.89 -32.23 7.40
C LYS A 210 -0.37 -31.59 6.79
N ALA A 211 -0.19 -30.88 5.69
CA ALA A 211 -1.28 -30.32 4.92
C ALA A 211 -2.31 -31.42 4.60
N PRO A 212 -3.61 -31.17 4.82
CA PRO A 212 -4.66 -32.09 4.43
C PRO A 212 -4.59 -32.42 2.93
N PRO A 213 -4.91 -33.66 2.50
CA PRO A 213 -4.86 -34.03 1.08
C PRO A 213 -5.80 -33.20 0.18
N ASP A 214 -6.82 -32.58 0.76
CA ASP A 214 -7.81 -31.71 0.13
C ASP A 214 -7.45 -30.22 0.22
N MET A 215 -6.31 -29.87 0.83
CA MET A 215 -5.83 -28.49 0.84
C MET A 215 -5.63 -28.00 -0.58
N LYS A 216 -6.31 -26.92 -0.92
CA LYS A 216 -6.29 -26.37 -2.27
C LYS A 216 -5.01 -25.58 -2.50
N VAL A 217 -4.17 -26.08 -3.37
CA VAL A 217 -2.98 -25.39 -3.89
C VAL A 217 -3.26 -25.09 -5.35
N TYR A 218 -3.28 -23.81 -5.71
CA TYR A 218 -3.57 -23.40 -7.07
C TYR A 218 -2.33 -23.56 -7.95
N PRO A 219 -2.45 -24.17 -9.13
CA PRO A 219 -1.32 -24.31 -10.03
C PRO A 219 -0.92 -22.94 -10.60
N ILE A 220 0.38 -22.72 -10.73
CA ILE A 220 0.91 -21.61 -11.53
C ILE A 220 0.94 -22.08 -12.97
N VAL A 221 0.30 -21.31 -13.85
CA VAL A 221 0.25 -21.59 -15.27
C VAL A 221 1.25 -20.70 -15.98
N GLU A 222 2.23 -21.33 -16.62
CA GLU A 222 3.19 -20.68 -17.50
C GLU A 222 2.51 -20.33 -18.84
N LEU A 223 2.62 -19.06 -19.23
CA LEU A 223 2.16 -18.54 -20.51
C LEU A 223 3.29 -18.64 -21.54
N PRO A 224 2.99 -18.97 -22.80
CA PRO A 224 3.98 -18.83 -23.86
C PRO A 224 4.42 -17.36 -23.94
N THR A 225 5.73 -17.11 -23.84
CA THR A 225 6.33 -15.77 -23.78
C THR A 225 5.60 -14.78 -24.70
N PRO A 226 4.76 -13.88 -24.17
CA PRO A 226 4.14 -12.87 -25.00
C PRO A 226 5.21 -11.87 -25.40
N THR A 227 5.21 -11.47 -26.67
CA THR A 227 6.03 -10.36 -27.13
C THR A 227 5.24 -9.09 -26.85
N ALA A 228 5.70 -8.26 -25.91
CA ALA A 228 5.28 -6.86 -25.89
C ALA A 228 5.50 -6.28 -27.28
N LYS A 229 4.48 -5.61 -27.81
CA LYS A 229 4.63 -4.81 -29.01
C LYS A 229 4.42 -3.37 -28.60
N VAL A 230 5.49 -2.58 -28.62
CA VAL A 230 5.35 -1.13 -28.68
C VAL A 230 4.69 -0.81 -30.01
N VAL A 231 3.65 0.01 -29.98
CA VAL A 231 3.08 0.57 -31.23
C VAL A 231 4.16 1.46 -31.83
N PRO A 232 4.73 1.15 -33.02
CA PRO A 232 5.90 1.84 -33.51
C PRO A 232 5.62 3.34 -33.66
N GLN A 233 6.31 4.16 -32.88
CA GLN A 233 6.39 5.59 -33.13
C GLN A 233 7.43 5.85 -34.23
N ALA A 234 7.27 6.92 -35.01
CA ALA A 234 8.03 7.15 -36.25
C ALA A 234 9.55 7.35 -36.06
N THR A 235 10.04 7.33 -34.83
CA THR A 235 11.45 7.41 -34.41
C THR A 235 11.66 6.46 -33.23
N LEU A 236 12.77 5.71 -33.21
CA LEU A 236 13.16 4.89 -32.05
C LEU A 236 13.20 5.77 -30.80
N SER A 237 12.27 5.57 -29.88
CA SER A 237 12.17 6.32 -28.63
C SER A 237 12.68 5.45 -27.47
N ILE A 238 12.91 6.04 -26.31
CA ILE A 238 13.26 5.29 -25.08
C ILE A 238 12.24 4.18 -24.78
N ALA A 239 10.97 4.35 -25.18
CA ALA A 239 9.93 3.35 -24.97
C ALA A 239 10.20 2.03 -25.72
N ASP A 240 10.91 2.06 -26.84
CA ASP A 240 11.28 0.87 -27.62
C ASP A 240 12.32 -0.01 -26.90
N HIS A 241 13.04 0.55 -25.92
CA HIS A 241 13.98 -0.18 -25.06
C HIS A 241 13.30 -0.88 -23.89
N ILE A 242 11.97 -0.78 -23.77
CA ILE A 242 11.20 -1.33 -22.66
C ILE A 242 10.25 -2.39 -23.21
N SER A 243 10.20 -3.53 -22.53
CA SER A 243 9.36 -4.67 -22.89
C SER A 243 8.52 -5.10 -21.70
N LEU A 244 7.20 -5.19 -21.91
CA LEU A 244 6.25 -5.80 -20.99
C LEU A 244 6.13 -7.31 -21.28
N VAL A 245 6.36 -8.14 -20.28
CA VAL A 245 6.19 -9.59 -20.38
C VAL A 245 5.27 -10.03 -19.27
N ILE A 246 4.20 -10.74 -19.61
CA ILE A 246 3.33 -11.47 -18.67
C ILE A 246 3.55 -12.95 -18.95
N ASP A 247 4.35 -13.60 -18.13
CA ASP A 247 4.79 -14.97 -18.36
C ASP A 247 4.03 -15.99 -17.54
N LYS A 248 3.30 -15.59 -16.49
CA LYS A 248 2.59 -16.51 -15.62
C LYS A 248 1.25 -15.97 -15.15
N TYR A 249 0.34 -16.89 -14.81
CA TYR A 249 -0.83 -16.54 -14.02
C TYR A 249 -1.21 -17.64 -13.01
N VAL A 250 -1.98 -17.27 -12.01
CA VAL A 250 -2.67 -18.18 -11.10
C VAL A 250 -4.16 -17.92 -11.21
N GLN A 251 -4.96 -18.96 -11.42
CA GLN A 251 -6.42 -18.88 -11.35
C GLN A 251 -6.90 -19.42 -10.01
N THR A 252 -7.50 -18.55 -9.20
CA THR A 252 -8.21 -18.91 -7.97
C THR A 252 -9.71 -19.07 -8.25
N ASP A 253 -10.53 -19.34 -7.23
CA ASP A 253 -11.97 -19.51 -7.41
C ASP A 253 -12.70 -18.27 -7.95
N GLY A 254 -12.22 -17.06 -7.64
CA GLY A 254 -12.87 -15.82 -8.07
C GLY A 254 -11.96 -14.79 -8.71
N GLN A 255 -10.65 -15.04 -8.79
CA GLN A 255 -9.67 -14.07 -9.26
C GLN A 255 -8.58 -14.74 -10.08
N ILE A 256 -7.97 -13.96 -10.97
CA ILE A 256 -6.72 -14.33 -11.62
C ILE A 256 -5.62 -13.38 -11.16
N ILE A 257 -4.47 -13.93 -10.84
CA ILE A 257 -3.25 -13.20 -10.50
C ILE A 257 -2.34 -13.32 -11.71
N LEU A 258 -2.09 -12.22 -12.40
CA LEU A 258 -1.14 -12.09 -13.50
C LEU A 258 0.22 -11.74 -12.92
N MET A 259 1.26 -12.38 -13.43
CA MET A 259 2.64 -12.11 -13.05
C MET A 259 3.48 -11.87 -14.28
N GLY A 260 4.43 -10.95 -14.14
CA GLY A 260 5.35 -10.61 -15.18
C GLY A 260 6.33 -9.54 -14.77
N SER A 261 6.82 -8.80 -15.76
CA SER A 261 7.76 -7.71 -15.53
C SER A 261 7.78 -6.73 -16.69
N LEU A 262 8.16 -5.49 -16.38
CA LEU A 262 8.79 -4.60 -17.35
C LEU A 262 10.31 -4.83 -17.28
N SER A 263 10.95 -4.94 -18.44
CA SER A 263 12.40 -5.02 -18.56
C SER A 263 12.90 -3.96 -19.52
N SER A 264 14.06 -3.37 -19.22
CA SER A 264 14.78 -2.52 -20.17
C SER A 264 16.11 -3.12 -20.58
N ASP A 265 16.42 -3.06 -21.88
CA ASP A 265 17.74 -3.41 -22.41
C ASP A 265 18.73 -2.23 -22.39
N SER A 266 18.27 -1.04 -22.01
CA SER A 266 19.08 0.16 -21.85
C SER A 266 19.63 0.26 -20.42
N LYS A 267 20.92 0.63 -20.32
CA LYS A 267 21.56 0.94 -19.03
C LYS A 267 21.41 2.39 -18.60
N GLU A 268 20.93 3.24 -19.50
CA GLU A 268 20.73 4.68 -19.28
C GLU A 268 19.34 4.99 -18.71
N VAL A 269 18.50 3.98 -18.60
CA VAL A 269 17.11 4.07 -18.16
C VAL A 269 16.94 3.13 -16.97
N GLY A 270 16.55 3.72 -15.84
CA GLY A 270 16.03 2.96 -14.70
C GLY A 270 14.52 2.83 -14.83
N LEU A 271 13.94 1.65 -14.71
CA LEU A 271 12.50 1.51 -14.54
C LEU A 271 12.14 1.96 -13.11
N SER A 272 11.30 2.99 -12.99
CA SER A 272 10.92 3.53 -11.68
C SER A 272 9.61 2.93 -11.20
N LEU A 273 8.47 3.38 -11.76
CA LEU A 273 7.13 3.03 -11.31
C LEU A 273 6.15 3.10 -12.50
N VAL A 274 5.09 2.31 -12.42
CA VAL A 274 3.88 2.47 -13.25
C VAL A 274 2.75 2.86 -12.32
N GLU A 275 1.99 3.90 -12.63
CA GLU A 275 0.84 4.29 -11.82
C GLU A 275 -0.35 3.38 -12.11
N SER A 276 -1.18 3.13 -11.10
CA SER A 276 -2.32 2.22 -11.22
C SER A 276 -3.30 2.62 -12.33
N GLN A 277 -3.48 3.94 -12.52
CA GLN A 277 -4.34 4.52 -13.55
C GLN A 277 -3.86 4.25 -14.99
N ASP A 278 -2.58 3.94 -15.19
CA ASP A 278 -2.00 3.71 -16.51
C ASP A 278 -2.06 2.23 -16.93
N ILE A 279 -2.64 1.37 -16.09
CA ILE A 279 -2.66 -0.08 -16.29
C ILE A 279 -4.10 -0.50 -16.56
N HIS A 280 -4.32 -1.09 -17.72
CA HIS A 280 -5.65 -1.48 -18.16
C HIS A 280 -5.67 -2.95 -18.58
N LEU A 281 -6.66 -3.70 -18.09
CA LEU A 281 -6.95 -5.03 -18.58
C LEU A 281 -8.31 -5.02 -19.26
N VAL A 282 -8.38 -5.48 -20.50
CA VAL A 282 -9.62 -5.62 -21.26
C VAL A 282 -9.85 -7.10 -21.56
N ASP A 283 -11.02 -7.63 -21.23
CA ASP A 283 -11.36 -9.03 -21.46
C ASP A 283 -11.71 -9.35 -22.94
N ALA A 284 -11.99 -10.61 -23.22
CA ALA A 284 -12.32 -11.07 -24.57
C ALA A 284 -13.63 -10.50 -25.13
N ALA A 285 -14.51 -9.96 -24.26
CA ALA A 285 -15.74 -9.28 -24.65
C ALA A 285 -15.53 -7.77 -24.88
N GLY A 286 -14.32 -7.26 -24.68
CA GLY A 286 -14.00 -5.83 -24.78
C GLY A 286 -14.38 -5.03 -23.54
N GLN A 287 -14.61 -5.70 -22.40
CA GLN A 287 -14.95 -5.04 -21.14
C GLN A 287 -13.70 -4.81 -20.29
N ASN A 288 -13.62 -3.67 -19.62
CA ASN A 288 -12.55 -3.39 -18.67
C ASN A 288 -12.67 -4.35 -17.48
N VAL A 289 -11.59 -5.08 -17.23
CA VAL A 289 -11.39 -5.91 -16.05
C VAL A 289 -10.67 -5.06 -15.02
N VAL A 290 -11.29 -4.98 -13.86
CA VAL A 290 -10.73 -4.26 -12.74
C VAL A 290 -9.58 -5.07 -12.16
N ILE A 291 -8.42 -4.44 -12.02
CA ILE A 291 -7.19 -5.02 -11.50
C ILE A 291 -6.56 -4.12 -10.44
N SER A 292 -5.82 -4.71 -9.53
CA SER A 292 -4.98 -4.01 -8.55
C SER A 292 -3.63 -4.69 -8.49
N GLU A 293 -2.58 -3.94 -8.17
CA GLU A 293 -1.29 -4.52 -7.85
C GLU A 293 -1.41 -5.42 -6.59
N ASP A 294 -0.71 -6.54 -6.59
CA ASP A 294 -0.61 -7.42 -5.43
C ASP A 294 0.80 -7.36 -4.84
N VAL A 295 1.00 -6.39 -3.97
CA VAL A 295 2.27 -6.16 -3.26
C VAL A 295 2.57 -7.21 -2.19
N THR A 296 1.63 -8.13 -1.91
CA THR A 296 1.84 -9.22 -0.94
C THR A 296 2.62 -10.39 -1.53
N LEU A 297 2.80 -10.40 -2.84
CA LEU A 297 3.51 -11.43 -3.57
C LEU A 297 4.81 -10.87 -4.13
N PRO A 298 5.97 -11.24 -3.55
CA PRO A 298 7.20 -11.02 -4.25
C PRO A 298 7.15 -11.85 -5.54
N GLY A 299 7.44 -11.22 -6.68
CA GLY A 299 7.53 -11.91 -7.96
C GLY A 299 8.46 -13.12 -7.82
N LEU A 300 7.99 -14.29 -8.25
CA LEU A 300 8.81 -15.50 -8.29
C LEU A 300 10.09 -15.19 -9.06
N GLU A 301 11.22 -15.16 -8.36
CA GLU A 301 12.59 -15.11 -8.87
C GLU A 301 13.25 -13.76 -9.21
N THR A 302 12.61 -12.58 -9.02
CA THR A 302 13.28 -11.31 -9.44
C THR A 302 13.44 -10.28 -8.33
N ALA A 303 14.68 -10.05 -7.91
CA ALA A 303 15.04 -8.86 -7.16
C ALA A 303 14.85 -7.64 -8.09
N ARG A 304 14.01 -6.69 -7.69
CA ARG A 304 13.84 -5.41 -8.38
C ARG A 304 15.22 -4.82 -8.67
N SER A 305 15.43 -4.40 -9.92
CA SER A 305 16.66 -3.73 -10.33
C SER A 305 16.31 -2.55 -11.22
N PRO A 306 17.25 -1.60 -11.46
CA PRO A 306 16.98 -0.51 -12.39
C PRO A 306 16.56 -0.97 -13.79
N GLN A 307 16.88 -2.20 -14.21
CA GLN A 307 16.51 -2.71 -15.54
C GLN A 307 15.30 -3.66 -15.51
N LEU A 308 14.77 -3.98 -14.34
CA LEU A 308 13.71 -4.98 -14.19
C LEU A 308 12.75 -4.58 -13.08
N LEU A 309 11.51 -4.30 -13.47
CA LEU A 309 10.40 -3.97 -12.59
C LEU A 309 9.41 -5.14 -12.60
N PRO A 310 9.39 -5.99 -11.55
CA PRO A 310 8.41 -7.07 -11.45
C PRO A 310 7.00 -6.50 -11.28
N LEU A 311 6.02 -7.13 -11.90
CA LEU A 311 4.61 -6.73 -11.88
C LEU A 311 3.74 -7.92 -11.46
N THR A 312 2.88 -7.72 -10.47
CA THR A 312 1.88 -8.70 -10.06
C THR A 312 0.53 -8.03 -9.93
N TYR A 313 -0.46 -8.46 -10.70
CA TYR A 313 -1.80 -7.86 -10.70
C TYR A 313 -2.87 -8.91 -10.43
N LYS A 314 -3.76 -8.65 -9.48
CA LYS A 314 -4.93 -9.48 -9.19
C LYS A 314 -6.18 -8.88 -9.80
N THR A 315 -7.02 -9.72 -10.42
CA THR A 315 -8.35 -9.28 -10.88
C THR A 315 -9.31 -9.15 -9.69
N ALA A 316 -10.18 -8.17 -9.78
CA ALA A 316 -11.28 -7.90 -8.85
C ALA A 316 -12.33 -9.02 -8.72
N GLY A 317 -12.36 -9.93 -9.69
CA GLY A 317 -13.45 -10.86 -9.88
C GLY A 317 -13.34 -11.60 -11.21
N PRO A 318 -14.39 -12.37 -11.56
CA PRO A 318 -14.50 -13.04 -12.84
C PRO A 318 -14.59 -12.07 -14.01
N PHE A 319 -14.23 -12.53 -15.21
CA PHE A 319 -14.25 -11.76 -16.45
C PHE A 319 -14.50 -12.71 -17.65
N ALA A 320 -14.73 -12.16 -18.84
CA ALA A 320 -14.97 -13.00 -20.02
C ALA A 320 -13.71 -13.77 -20.45
N ALA A 321 -13.81 -15.09 -20.46
CA ALA A 321 -12.73 -15.98 -20.87
C ALA A 321 -12.27 -15.73 -22.31
N GLY A 322 -10.99 -15.96 -22.58
CA GLY A 322 -10.36 -15.84 -23.90
C GLY A 322 -9.23 -14.81 -23.91
N LYS A 323 -8.99 -14.22 -25.08
CA LYS A 323 -7.91 -13.23 -25.27
C LYS A 323 -8.22 -11.93 -24.55
N ALA A 324 -7.58 -11.73 -23.42
CA ALA A 324 -7.53 -10.46 -22.73
C ALA A 324 -6.29 -9.65 -23.18
N LYS A 325 -6.38 -8.32 -23.07
CA LYS A 325 -5.31 -7.39 -23.41
C LYS A 325 -4.96 -6.56 -22.18
N LEU A 326 -3.74 -6.73 -21.69
CA LEU A 326 -3.14 -5.85 -20.70
C LEU A 326 -2.39 -4.74 -21.43
N THR A 327 -2.63 -3.48 -21.06
CA THR A 327 -1.98 -2.30 -21.59
C THR A 327 -1.37 -1.51 -20.44
N ILE A 328 -0.14 -1.04 -20.63
CA ILE A 328 0.48 0.01 -19.82
C ILE A 328 0.64 1.23 -20.73
N ASP A 329 -0.12 2.28 -20.46
CA ASP A 329 -0.19 3.45 -21.33
C ASP A 329 1.06 4.33 -21.23
N GLN A 330 1.65 4.41 -20.03
CA GLN A 330 2.79 5.26 -19.71
C GLN A 330 3.46 4.81 -18.41
N MET A 331 4.67 5.29 -18.16
CA MET A 331 5.40 4.99 -16.92
C MET A 331 6.46 6.04 -16.58
N TRP A 332 6.89 6.04 -15.32
CA TRP A 332 8.05 6.81 -14.84
C TRP A 332 9.35 6.01 -15.01
N ILE A 333 10.37 6.66 -15.52
CA ILE A 333 11.74 6.13 -15.59
C ILE A 333 12.72 7.01 -14.83
N GLY A 334 13.62 6.37 -14.08
CA GLY A 334 14.71 7.03 -13.39
C GLY A 334 15.86 7.39 -14.33
N ARG A 335 16.34 8.62 -14.19
CA ARG A 335 17.49 9.20 -14.88
C ARG A 335 18.53 9.62 -13.87
N GLN A 336 19.79 9.46 -14.24
CA GLN A 336 20.91 10.04 -13.51
C GLN A 336 21.22 11.43 -14.05
N ALA A 337 21.65 12.32 -13.16
CA ALA A 337 22.06 13.67 -13.47
C ALA A 337 23.31 14.06 -12.68
N ASN A 338 23.96 15.14 -13.09
CA ASN A 338 25.14 15.68 -12.42
C ASN A 338 25.21 17.21 -12.51
N GLU A 339 24.04 17.84 -12.66
CA GLU A 339 23.93 19.29 -12.72
C GLU A 339 24.01 19.85 -11.31
N SER A 340 24.76 20.93 -11.12
CA SER A 340 25.02 21.47 -9.78
C SER A 340 24.99 22.98 -9.74
N PHE A 341 24.75 23.51 -8.55
CA PHE A 341 24.89 24.92 -8.23
C PHE A 341 25.47 25.07 -6.82
N SER A 342 26.13 26.20 -6.58
CA SER A 342 26.65 26.51 -5.25
C SER A 342 25.95 27.72 -4.65
N PHE A 343 25.78 27.70 -3.33
CA PHE A 343 25.33 28.86 -2.56
C PHE A 343 26.00 28.88 -1.18
N ASP A 344 25.94 30.03 -0.51
CA ASP A 344 26.55 30.22 0.80
C ASP A 344 25.45 30.37 1.87
N PRO A 345 25.21 29.36 2.73
CA PRO A 345 24.28 29.43 3.85
C PRO A 345 24.80 30.28 5.01
N GLY A 346 26.07 30.72 4.98
CA GLY A 346 26.72 31.44 6.06
C GLY A 346 27.36 30.51 7.10
N THR A 347 27.67 31.06 8.27
CA THR A 347 28.47 30.36 9.30
C THR A 347 27.64 29.81 10.47
N ASP A 348 26.40 30.27 10.64
CA ASP A 348 25.47 29.85 11.71
C ASP A 348 24.00 30.07 11.30
N PRO A 349 23.50 29.28 10.33
CA PRO A 349 22.13 29.42 9.85
C PRO A 349 21.10 29.01 10.91
N LYS A 350 20.02 29.77 11.04
CA LYS A 350 18.98 29.51 12.04
C LYS A 350 17.97 28.46 11.55
N PRO A 351 17.40 27.62 12.44
CA PRO A 351 16.31 26.72 12.07
C PRO A 351 15.16 27.50 11.40
N GLY A 352 14.66 27.00 10.27
CA GLY A 352 13.62 27.67 9.47
C GLY A 352 14.12 28.86 8.63
N GLN A 353 15.43 29.14 8.61
CA GLN A 353 15.99 30.17 7.73
C GLN A 353 15.89 29.73 6.26
N THR A 354 15.40 30.62 5.40
CA THR A 354 15.20 30.38 3.96
C THR A 354 16.11 31.28 3.12
N TRP A 355 16.64 30.72 2.02
CA TRP A 355 17.40 31.43 1.01
C TRP A 355 16.71 31.30 -0.35
N ILE A 356 16.45 32.44 -1.00
CA ILE A 356 15.91 32.46 -2.36
C ILE A 356 17.07 32.29 -3.34
N LEU A 357 17.02 31.25 -4.15
CA LEU A 357 18.09 30.84 -5.06
C LEU A 357 17.78 31.18 -6.51
N ASN A 358 16.56 30.87 -6.97
CA ASN A 358 16.13 30.95 -8.38
C ASN A 358 17.19 30.40 -9.35
N LYS A 359 17.70 29.20 -9.05
CA LYS A 359 18.73 28.53 -9.85
C LYS A 359 18.09 27.53 -10.78
N THR A 360 18.39 27.65 -12.06
CA THR A 360 17.86 26.74 -13.08
C THR A 360 18.92 25.72 -13.47
N LEU A 361 18.55 24.45 -13.38
CA LEU A 361 19.29 23.29 -13.85
C LEU A 361 18.57 22.71 -15.06
N VAL A 362 19.31 22.20 -16.04
CA VAL A 362 18.74 21.60 -17.26
C VAL A 362 19.13 20.13 -17.31
N VAL A 363 18.14 19.25 -17.24
CA VAL A 363 18.34 17.79 -17.18
C VAL A 363 17.47 17.12 -18.23
N GLY A 364 18.04 16.26 -19.07
CA GLY A 364 17.27 15.54 -20.10
C GLY A 364 16.57 16.42 -21.15
N GLY A 365 16.90 17.71 -21.24
CA GLY A 365 16.17 18.69 -22.05
C GLY A 365 15.07 19.42 -21.30
N HIS A 366 14.79 19.02 -20.05
CA HIS A 366 13.84 19.65 -19.14
C HIS A 366 14.50 20.69 -18.25
N THR A 367 13.68 21.61 -17.77
CA THR A 367 14.12 22.69 -16.88
C THR A 367 13.64 22.42 -15.46
N VAL A 368 14.57 22.43 -14.50
CA VAL A 368 14.26 22.35 -13.07
C VAL A 368 14.78 23.63 -12.40
N THR A 369 13.87 24.43 -11.85
CA THR A 369 14.20 25.71 -11.20
C THR A 369 14.08 25.59 -9.70
N ILE A 370 15.22 25.59 -9.02
CA ILE A 370 15.31 25.64 -7.56
C ILE A 370 14.95 27.05 -7.10
N LYS A 371 13.77 27.20 -6.51
CA LYS A 371 13.24 28.48 -6.05
C LYS A 371 13.96 28.95 -4.81
N ASP A 372 13.93 28.11 -3.78
CA ASP A 372 14.45 28.40 -2.47
C ASP A 372 14.90 27.12 -1.76
N VAL A 373 15.68 27.35 -0.71
CA VAL A 373 16.16 26.32 0.21
C VAL A 373 15.92 26.81 1.62
N THR A 374 15.54 25.91 2.51
CA THR A 374 15.25 26.20 3.92
C THR A 374 16.04 25.27 4.82
N LYS A 375 16.65 25.80 5.88
CA LYS A 375 17.23 24.98 6.96
C LYS A 375 16.09 24.35 7.75
N ASN A 376 16.14 23.03 7.90
CA ASN A 376 15.15 22.29 8.65
C ASN A 376 15.02 22.80 10.10
N LEU A 377 13.80 22.69 10.65
CA LEU A 377 13.47 23.18 11.99
C LEU A 377 14.05 22.31 13.10
N TYR A 378 14.10 21.01 12.88
CA TYR A 378 14.36 20.02 13.94
C TYR A 378 15.66 19.24 13.75
N ASP A 379 16.31 19.37 12.60
CA ASP A 379 17.55 18.67 12.29
C ASP A 379 18.56 19.58 11.55
N GLU A 380 19.73 19.01 11.26
CA GLU A 380 20.80 19.68 10.52
C GLU A 380 20.66 19.43 9.01
N GLY A 381 19.46 19.53 8.47
CA GLY A 381 19.17 19.33 7.06
C GLY A 381 18.76 20.58 6.28
N LEU A 382 18.66 20.39 4.97
CA LEU A 382 18.15 21.35 4.01
C LEU A 382 16.94 20.76 3.28
N SER A 383 15.92 21.59 3.08
CA SER A 383 14.78 21.32 2.22
C SER A 383 14.73 22.32 1.08
N PHE A 384 14.53 21.85 -0.15
CA PHE A 384 14.51 22.64 -1.37
C PHE A 384 13.11 22.60 -1.98
N ASN A 385 12.61 23.75 -2.38
CA ASN A 385 11.42 23.87 -3.21
C ASN A 385 11.85 24.16 -4.65
N TYR A 386 11.21 23.50 -5.62
CA TYR A 386 11.53 23.69 -7.03
C TYR A 386 10.31 23.66 -7.93
N GLU A 387 10.46 24.24 -9.12
CA GLU A 387 9.57 24.09 -10.26
C GLU A 387 10.17 23.14 -11.28
N LYS A 388 9.32 22.38 -11.95
CA LYS A 388 9.69 21.39 -12.96
C LYS A 388 8.62 21.33 -14.05
N ALA A 389 8.94 20.66 -15.15
CA ALA A 389 7.94 20.26 -16.14
C ALA A 389 7.07 19.11 -15.58
N ASP A 390 5.86 18.95 -16.12
CA ASP A 390 4.88 17.96 -15.66
C ASP A 390 5.34 16.51 -15.90
N ASP A 391 6.21 16.31 -16.89
CA ASP A 391 6.82 15.03 -17.26
C ASP A 391 8.12 14.73 -16.51
N VAL A 392 8.43 15.51 -15.48
CA VAL A 392 9.53 15.25 -14.53
C VAL A 392 8.95 15.02 -13.15
N THR A 393 9.57 14.19 -12.32
CA THR A 393 9.27 14.08 -10.88
C THR A 393 10.48 13.55 -10.11
N ASN A 394 10.32 13.30 -8.82
CA ASN A 394 11.31 12.64 -7.96
C ASN A 394 12.72 13.26 -8.04
N VAL A 395 12.81 14.59 -8.10
CA VAL A 395 14.08 15.31 -8.28
C VAL A 395 14.90 15.19 -6.99
N SER A 396 16.05 14.54 -7.08
CA SER A 396 16.95 14.31 -5.96
C SER A 396 18.09 15.33 -5.95
N LEU A 397 18.16 16.15 -4.91
CA LEU A 397 19.27 17.07 -4.66
C LEU A 397 20.12 16.56 -3.49
N MET A 398 21.45 16.61 -3.65
CA MET A 398 22.39 16.18 -2.62
C MET A 398 23.63 17.06 -2.58
N ASP A 399 24.14 17.29 -1.37
CA ASP A 399 25.49 17.79 -1.15
C ASP A 399 26.45 16.59 -1.11
N LEU A 400 27.12 16.32 -2.24
CA LEU A 400 28.01 15.17 -2.39
C LEU A 400 29.36 15.34 -1.70
N ASP A 401 29.69 16.56 -1.25
CA ASP A 401 30.97 16.86 -0.61
C ASP A 401 30.92 16.57 0.91
N HIS A 402 29.73 16.33 1.47
CA HIS A 402 29.52 16.13 2.90
C HIS A 402 28.74 14.83 3.21
N PRO A 403 29.03 14.16 4.34
CA PRO A 403 28.29 12.95 4.71
C PRO A 403 26.84 13.23 5.15
N LEU A 404 25.90 12.46 4.60
CA LEU A 404 24.46 12.58 4.85
C LEU A 404 23.92 11.40 5.68
N LEU A 405 22.94 11.66 6.54
CA LEU A 405 22.17 10.62 7.28
C LEU A 405 21.06 10.01 6.42
N GLY A 406 20.60 10.76 5.42
CA GLY A 406 19.48 10.41 4.57
C GLY A 406 19.09 11.62 3.73
N GLY A 407 18.39 11.37 2.64
CA GLY A 407 17.91 12.36 1.69
C GLY A 407 17.36 11.67 0.45
N GLY A 408 16.57 12.37 -0.34
CA GLY A 408 15.92 11.77 -1.50
C GLY A 408 15.08 12.74 -2.31
N GLY A 409 14.63 12.27 -3.47
CA GLY A 409 13.73 13.00 -4.35
C GLY A 409 12.31 13.08 -3.82
N GLY A 410 11.60 14.11 -4.22
CA GLY A 410 10.15 14.25 -4.04
C GLY A 410 9.54 14.83 -5.31
N ASP A 411 8.26 15.16 -5.29
CA ASP A 411 7.59 15.71 -6.49
C ASP A 411 7.78 17.23 -6.58
N SER A 412 7.54 17.96 -5.49
CA SER A 412 7.62 19.44 -5.43
C SER A 412 8.70 19.96 -4.47
N ASN A 413 9.19 19.10 -3.58
CA ASN A 413 10.28 19.39 -2.68
C ASN A 413 11.23 18.19 -2.56
N THR A 414 12.45 18.46 -2.12
CA THR A 414 13.49 17.45 -1.89
C THR A 414 14.39 17.93 -0.75
N GLY A 415 15.09 17.03 -0.08
CA GLY A 415 15.97 17.42 1.00
C GLY A 415 16.85 16.30 1.50
N PHE A 416 17.74 16.66 2.42
CA PHE A 416 18.67 15.75 3.06
C PHE A 416 19.11 16.30 4.42
N THR A 417 19.66 15.43 5.26
CA THR A 417 20.17 15.77 6.59
C THR A 417 21.66 15.45 6.69
N TYR A 418 22.46 16.39 7.17
CA TYR A 418 23.89 16.18 7.40
C TYR A 418 24.13 15.29 8.62
N ARG A 419 25.10 14.37 8.51
CA ARG A 419 25.48 13.48 9.62
C ARG A 419 26.39 14.13 10.64
N ASP A 420 27.38 14.86 10.16
CA ASP A 420 28.48 15.37 10.98
C ASP A 420 28.28 16.85 11.36
N GLY A 421 27.01 17.30 11.34
CA GLY A 421 26.59 18.68 11.60
C GLY A 421 26.55 19.56 10.34
N PHE A 422 25.90 20.72 10.45
CA PHE A 422 25.70 21.62 9.31
C PHE A 422 27.03 22.23 8.80
N PRO A 423 27.34 22.16 7.50
CA PRO A 423 28.60 22.66 6.94
C PRO A 423 28.71 24.18 6.99
N LYS A 424 29.94 24.70 7.01
CA LYS A 424 30.21 26.14 7.08
C LYS A 424 30.72 26.69 5.77
N GLY A 425 30.18 27.83 5.36
CA GLY A 425 30.56 28.51 4.12
C GLY A 425 29.92 27.87 2.89
N MET A 426 30.48 28.16 1.72
CA MET A 426 29.90 27.76 0.44
C MET A 426 29.77 26.24 0.31
N ILE A 427 28.58 25.79 -0.08
CA ILE A 427 28.25 24.39 -0.36
C ILE A 427 27.82 24.24 -1.82
N THR A 428 28.00 23.03 -2.36
CA THR A 428 27.59 22.67 -3.72
C THR A 428 26.48 21.63 -3.64
N ILE A 429 25.37 21.93 -4.29
CA ILE A 429 24.22 21.05 -4.37
C ILE A 429 24.16 20.47 -5.78
N THR A 430 24.08 19.15 -5.87
CA THR A 430 24.02 18.41 -7.13
C THR A 430 22.65 17.76 -7.27
N LEU A 431 22.03 17.93 -8.42
CA LEU A 431 20.89 17.13 -8.87
C LEU A 431 21.44 15.79 -9.37
N THR A 432 21.22 14.74 -8.58
CA THR A 432 21.84 13.41 -8.77
C THR A 432 20.95 12.47 -9.57
N SER A 433 19.63 12.60 -9.42
CA SER A 433 18.65 11.83 -10.18
C SER A 433 17.33 12.57 -10.29
N TYR A 434 16.52 12.17 -11.27
CA TYR A 434 15.13 12.58 -11.44
C TYR A 434 14.39 11.46 -12.14
N ASP A 435 13.07 11.43 -12.01
CA ASP A 435 12.23 10.55 -12.80
C ASP A 435 11.63 11.36 -13.97
N GLU A 436 11.54 10.72 -15.13
CA GLU A 436 10.98 11.26 -16.36
C GLU A 436 9.81 10.39 -16.81
N PHE A 437 8.73 11.03 -17.25
CA PHE A 437 7.55 10.36 -17.73
C PHE A 437 7.71 9.97 -19.20
N ILE A 438 7.42 8.71 -19.53
CA ILE A 438 7.51 8.22 -20.90
C ILE A 438 6.20 7.58 -21.35
N PRO A 439 5.65 8.01 -22.50
CA PRO A 439 4.46 7.38 -23.06
C PRO A 439 4.81 6.04 -23.72
N GLY A 440 3.95 5.04 -23.54
CA GLY A 440 3.95 3.79 -24.29
C GLY A 440 3.08 3.90 -25.56
N PRO A 441 2.13 2.97 -25.80
CA PRO A 441 1.68 1.90 -24.90
C PRO A 441 2.50 0.60 -25.02
N TRP A 442 2.70 -0.10 -23.90
CA TRP A 442 3.17 -1.48 -23.89
C TRP A 442 2.00 -2.43 -23.72
N GLU A 443 1.85 -3.37 -24.67
CA GLU A 443 0.70 -4.26 -24.71
C GLU A 443 1.10 -5.73 -24.60
N ALA A 444 0.38 -6.49 -23.77
CA ALA A 444 0.46 -7.94 -23.70
C ALA A 444 -0.93 -8.56 -23.95
N THR A 445 -1.01 -9.53 -24.87
CA THR A 445 -2.23 -10.32 -25.07
C THR A 445 -2.09 -11.66 -24.36
N ILE A 446 -3.05 -11.98 -23.50
CA ILE A 446 -3.03 -13.15 -22.62
C ILE A 446 -4.28 -13.96 -22.90
N ASP A 447 -4.15 -15.27 -23.06
CA ASP A 447 -5.31 -16.16 -23.18
C ASP A 447 -5.71 -16.65 -21.79
N LEU A 448 -6.82 -16.11 -21.28
CA LEU A 448 -7.27 -16.33 -19.91
C LEU A 448 -8.42 -17.35 -19.87
N PRO A 449 -8.39 -18.29 -18.91
CA PRO A 449 -9.36 -19.38 -18.84
C PRO A 449 -10.74 -18.90 -18.37
N ALA A 450 -11.76 -19.74 -18.57
CA ALA A 450 -13.07 -19.54 -17.95
C ALA A 450 -13.02 -19.86 -16.45
N PHE A 451 -13.79 -19.13 -15.65
CA PHE A 451 -13.98 -19.43 -14.24
C PHE A 451 -14.75 -20.75 -14.07
N THR A 452 -14.21 -21.63 -13.23
CA THR A 452 -14.68 -23.01 -13.10
C THR A 452 -15.95 -23.14 -12.27
N ASP A 453 -16.29 -22.11 -11.49
CA ASP A 453 -17.49 -22.02 -10.67
C ASP A 453 -18.72 -21.48 -11.44
N GLY A 454 -18.54 -21.09 -12.71
CA GLY A 454 -19.60 -20.49 -13.53
C GLY A 454 -19.95 -19.05 -13.14
N SER A 455 -19.12 -18.40 -12.33
CA SER A 455 -19.30 -16.99 -11.98
C SER A 455 -19.19 -16.12 -13.23
N ALA A 456 -20.25 -15.36 -13.50
CA ALA A 456 -20.25 -14.33 -14.54
C ALA A 456 -19.42 -13.14 -14.02
N PRO A 457 -18.80 -12.33 -14.92
CA PRO A 457 -18.19 -11.07 -14.52
C PRO A 457 -19.16 -10.32 -13.62
N THR A 458 -18.74 -9.95 -12.41
CA THR A 458 -19.57 -9.10 -11.55
C THR A 458 -19.49 -7.72 -12.18
N PRO A 459 -20.53 -7.24 -12.88
CA PRO A 459 -20.50 -5.88 -13.37
C PRO A 459 -20.43 -4.99 -12.14
N LEU A 460 -19.61 -3.94 -12.21
CA LEU A 460 -19.68 -2.90 -11.18
C LEU A 460 -21.14 -2.41 -11.11
N PRO A 461 -21.68 -2.19 -9.91
CA PRO A 461 -22.98 -1.57 -9.77
C PRO A 461 -23.05 -0.28 -10.60
N GLU A 462 -24.21 0.04 -11.18
CA GLU A 462 -24.39 1.28 -11.92
C GLU A 462 -24.32 2.46 -10.93
N ALA A 463 -23.25 3.26 -11.02
CA ALA A 463 -23.04 4.44 -10.19
C ALA A 463 -23.70 5.67 -10.80
N CYS A 464 -24.14 6.62 -9.96
CA CYS A 464 -24.59 7.92 -10.46
C CYS A 464 -23.42 8.71 -11.06
N LEU A 465 -22.31 8.82 -10.31
CA LEU A 465 -21.10 9.56 -10.69
C LEU A 465 -20.01 8.57 -11.15
N THR A 466 -19.69 8.63 -12.43
CA THR A 466 -18.57 7.98 -13.12
C THR A 466 -17.74 9.03 -13.87
N GLN A 467 -16.52 8.69 -14.32
CA GLN A 467 -15.70 9.57 -15.17
C GLN A 467 -16.50 10.13 -16.36
N SER A 468 -17.19 9.26 -17.10
CA SER A 468 -17.98 9.68 -18.27
C SER A 468 -19.12 10.64 -17.91
N SER A 469 -19.85 10.36 -16.83
CA SER A 469 -20.92 11.24 -16.35
C SER A 469 -20.38 12.58 -15.82
N TRP A 470 -19.20 12.58 -15.20
CA TRP A 470 -18.54 13.77 -14.68
C TRP A 470 -18.06 14.67 -15.81
N THR A 471 -17.34 14.13 -16.80
CA THR A 471 -16.94 14.86 -18.00
C THR A 471 -18.15 15.42 -18.75
N ALA A 472 -19.24 14.64 -18.87
CA ALA A 472 -20.48 15.13 -19.48
C ALA A 472 -21.09 16.30 -18.69
N ALA A 473 -21.10 16.21 -17.36
CA ALA A 473 -21.61 17.27 -16.49
C ALA A 473 -20.76 18.55 -16.61
N LEU A 474 -19.43 18.45 -16.59
CA LEU A 474 -18.52 19.57 -16.78
C LEU A 474 -18.75 20.29 -18.12
N ASN A 475 -18.94 19.53 -19.20
CA ASN A 475 -19.19 20.08 -20.53
C ASN A 475 -20.55 20.76 -20.66
N SER A 476 -21.53 20.40 -19.83
CA SER A 476 -22.88 20.96 -19.89
C SER A 476 -22.99 22.42 -19.44
N SER A 477 -21.96 22.96 -18.77
CA SER A 477 -21.81 24.37 -18.36
C SER A 477 -22.93 24.98 -17.48
N SER A 478 -23.97 24.24 -17.09
CA SER A 478 -25.05 24.73 -16.23
C SER A 478 -24.73 24.44 -14.76
N MET A 479 -24.51 25.52 -14.01
CA MET A 479 -24.36 25.51 -12.55
C MET A 479 -25.71 25.80 -11.84
N ASP A 480 -26.84 25.57 -12.53
CA ASP A 480 -28.16 25.93 -12.02
C ASP A 480 -28.52 25.04 -10.82
N LEU A 481 -28.31 25.62 -9.63
CA LEU A 481 -28.69 25.00 -8.37
C LEU A 481 -30.22 24.84 -8.32
N PRO A 482 -30.72 23.66 -7.91
CA PRO A 482 -32.15 23.46 -7.69
C PRO A 482 -32.68 24.42 -6.62
N GLU A 483 -33.95 24.80 -6.76
CA GLU A 483 -34.63 25.62 -5.76
C GLU A 483 -34.59 24.95 -4.38
N GLY A 484 -34.15 25.68 -3.35
CA GLY A 484 -34.00 25.17 -1.99
C GLY A 484 -32.65 24.52 -1.66
N VAL A 485 -31.77 24.31 -2.65
CA VAL A 485 -30.40 23.82 -2.41
C VAL A 485 -29.47 25.01 -2.24
N GLY A 486 -29.21 25.34 -0.98
CA GLY A 486 -28.30 26.41 -0.56
C GLY A 486 -27.57 26.02 0.72
N GLY A 487 -26.80 26.96 1.27
CA GLY A 487 -26.06 26.73 2.50
C GLY A 487 -24.64 27.27 2.47
N GLN A 488 -24.04 27.25 3.64
CA GLN A 488 -22.65 27.59 3.87
C GLN A 488 -21.81 26.32 3.90
N LEU A 489 -20.71 26.36 3.15
CA LEU A 489 -19.72 25.30 3.06
C LEU A 489 -18.47 25.73 3.81
N ILE A 490 -17.91 24.79 4.56
CA ILE A 490 -16.53 24.85 5.02
C ILE A 490 -15.73 23.88 4.17
N LEU A 491 -14.68 24.39 3.56
CA LEU A 491 -13.78 23.64 2.69
C LEU A 491 -12.38 23.68 3.28
N MET A 492 -11.57 22.71 2.91
CA MET A 492 -10.13 22.72 3.14
C MET A 492 -9.43 22.79 1.79
N ASP A 493 -8.60 23.80 1.59
CA ASP A 493 -7.95 24.09 0.33
C ASP A 493 -6.45 24.37 0.55
N ILE A 494 -5.59 24.03 -0.41
CA ILE A 494 -4.14 24.28 -0.33
C ILE A 494 -3.84 25.56 -1.08
N LEU A 495 -3.37 26.58 -0.37
CA LEU A 495 -3.14 27.91 -0.96
C LEU A 495 -1.64 28.24 -1.09
N PRO A 496 -1.18 28.74 -2.25
CA PRO A 496 0.14 29.36 -2.36
C PRO A 496 0.21 30.70 -1.60
N PRO A 497 1.40 31.13 -1.13
CA PRO A 497 2.72 30.56 -1.38
C PRO A 497 3.20 29.56 -0.32
N ASP A 498 2.47 29.41 0.79
CA ASP A 498 2.91 28.58 1.91
C ASP A 498 2.59 27.09 1.72
N ASN A 499 1.68 26.77 0.78
CA ASN A 499 1.26 25.42 0.42
C ASN A 499 0.76 24.62 1.63
N TYR A 500 0.13 25.30 2.60
CA TYR A 500 -0.56 24.64 3.71
C TYR A 500 -2.06 24.51 3.43
N TYR A 501 -2.72 23.64 4.19
CA TYR A 501 -4.18 23.61 4.23
C TYR A 501 -4.71 24.86 4.93
N HIS A 502 -5.65 25.51 4.26
CA HIS A 502 -6.44 26.63 4.75
C HIS A 502 -7.89 26.22 4.85
N ILE A 503 -8.56 26.73 5.88
CA ILE A 503 -10.00 26.59 6.01
C ILE A 503 -10.66 27.69 5.20
N MET A 504 -11.57 27.32 4.31
CA MET A 504 -12.29 28.25 3.45
C MET A 504 -13.77 28.24 3.78
N SER A 505 -14.39 29.41 3.83
CA SER A 505 -15.84 29.54 3.91
C SER A 505 -16.40 29.96 2.55
N ALA A 506 -17.35 29.20 2.02
CA ALA A 506 -18.00 29.48 0.75
C ALA A 506 -19.51 29.28 0.82
N THR A 507 -20.23 29.80 -0.18
CA THR A 507 -21.64 29.45 -0.42
C THR A 507 -21.71 28.58 -1.67
N LEU A 508 -22.73 27.73 -1.73
CA LEU A 508 -22.98 26.87 -2.90
C LEU A 508 -23.14 27.64 -4.21
N THR A 509 -23.59 28.90 -4.15
CA THR A 509 -23.78 29.77 -5.31
C THR A 509 -22.47 30.30 -5.92
N GLY A 510 -21.31 29.84 -5.46
CA GLY A 510 -20.01 30.21 -6.01
C GLY A 510 -19.52 31.60 -5.57
N SER A 511 -19.93 32.06 -4.38
CA SER A 511 -19.28 33.24 -3.78
C SER A 511 -17.79 32.97 -3.65
N LYS A 512 -16.93 33.96 -3.93
CA LYS A 512 -15.49 33.83 -3.76
C LYS A 512 -15.19 33.28 -2.35
N PRO A 513 -14.55 32.10 -2.23
CA PRO A 513 -14.23 31.53 -0.93
C PRO A 513 -13.45 32.53 -0.07
N ILE A 514 -13.83 32.61 1.20
CA ILE A 514 -13.17 33.45 2.19
C ILE A 514 -12.15 32.58 2.92
N ASP A 515 -10.88 32.98 2.88
CA ASP A 515 -9.82 32.34 3.64
C ASP A 515 -10.00 32.60 5.14
N MET A 516 -10.17 31.52 5.89
CA MET A 516 -10.36 31.49 7.34
C MET A 516 -9.05 31.17 8.10
N GLY A 517 -7.92 31.09 7.38
CA GLY A 517 -6.59 30.87 7.91
C GLY A 517 -6.16 29.40 7.86
N ILE A 518 -4.88 29.19 8.19
CA ILE A 518 -4.24 27.87 8.21
C ILE A 518 -4.96 26.95 9.20
N GLY A 519 -5.33 25.75 8.73
CA GLY A 519 -5.97 24.74 9.55
C GLY A 519 -6.46 23.55 8.76
N ASP A 520 -6.89 22.52 9.48
CA ASP A 520 -7.40 21.25 8.95
C ASP A 520 -8.74 20.90 9.60
N GLY A 521 -9.64 20.34 8.81
CA GLY A 521 -11.01 20.04 9.18
C GLY A 521 -11.81 21.30 9.51
N GLY A 522 -13.10 21.14 9.79
CA GLY A 522 -13.91 22.28 10.19
C GLY A 522 -15.37 21.92 10.33
N SER A 523 -15.96 22.32 11.44
CA SER A 523 -17.39 22.14 11.67
C SER A 523 -18.01 23.46 12.08
N LEU A 524 -19.04 23.86 11.33
CA LEU A 524 -19.82 25.05 11.63
C LEU A 524 -20.92 24.71 12.64
N SER A 525 -21.08 25.58 13.64
CA SER A 525 -22.16 25.49 14.62
C SER A 525 -23.52 25.47 13.92
N PRO A 526 -24.56 24.85 14.50
CA PRO A 526 -25.88 24.77 13.86
C PRO A 526 -26.51 26.13 13.55
N ASP A 527 -26.13 27.18 14.27
CA ASP A 527 -26.60 28.56 14.03
C ASP A 527 -25.72 29.35 13.05
N GLY A 528 -24.65 28.75 12.52
CA GLY A 528 -23.79 29.34 11.50
C GLY A 528 -22.79 30.39 12.01
N LYS A 529 -22.69 30.61 13.32
CA LYS A 529 -21.91 31.73 13.87
C LYS A 529 -20.50 31.37 14.32
N THR A 530 -20.27 30.11 14.67
CA THR A 530 -19.00 29.67 15.24
C THR A 530 -18.46 28.48 14.48
N LEU A 531 -17.26 28.61 13.97
CA LEU A 531 -16.48 27.52 13.38
C LEU A 531 -15.56 26.93 14.45
N ILE A 532 -15.45 25.61 14.51
CA ILE A 532 -14.34 24.94 15.18
C ILE A 532 -13.51 24.18 14.15
N TYR A 533 -12.18 24.31 14.23
CA TYR A 533 -11.25 23.69 13.29
C TYR A 533 -9.90 23.43 13.95
N SER A 534 -9.08 22.60 13.34
CA SER A 534 -7.78 22.18 13.89
C SER A 534 -6.67 23.10 13.38
N THR A 535 -5.72 23.45 14.25
CA THR A 535 -4.57 24.30 13.92
C THR A 535 -3.28 23.68 14.42
N ASN A 536 -2.15 24.36 14.20
CA ASN A 536 -0.84 23.91 14.70
C ASN A 536 -0.73 23.90 16.23
N ASP A 537 -1.61 24.59 16.93
CA ASP A 537 -1.64 24.62 18.40
C ASP A 537 -2.72 23.69 18.97
N GLY A 538 -3.77 23.43 18.20
CA GLY A 538 -4.88 22.53 18.53
C GLY A 538 -6.23 23.04 18.02
N LEU A 539 -7.32 22.62 18.65
CA LEU A 539 -8.65 23.05 18.24
C LEU A 539 -8.84 24.54 18.53
N THR A 540 -9.42 25.25 17.58
CA THR A 540 -9.65 26.70 17.66
C THR A 540 -11.09 27.02 17.29
N PHE A 541 -11.75 27.81 18.13
CA PHE A 541 -13.00 28.47 17.79
C PHE A 541 -12.72 29.72 16.97
N ARG A 542 -13.58 29.99 15.99
CA ARG A 542 -13.62 31.25 15.28
C ARG A 542 -15.05 31.76 15.15
N ASP A 543 -15.26 33.00 15.53
CA ASP A 543 -16.49 33.72 15.22
C ASP A 543 -16.50 34.12 13.73
N ILE A 544 -17.56 33.74 13.01
CA ILE A 544 -17.65 33.92 11.56
C ILE A 544 -17.77 35.40 11.17
N ALA A 545 -18.43 36.22 12.01
CA ALA A 545 -18.72 37.61 11.66
C ALA A 545 -17.55 38.56 11.94
N SER A 546 -16.89 38.39 13.09
CA SER A 546 -15.78 39.23 13.56
C SER A 546 -14.42 38.69 13.13
N GLY A 547 -14.30 37.38 12.91
CA GLY A 547 -13.02 36.70 12.67
C GLY A 547 -12.20 36.49 13.95
N GLU A 548 -12.73 36.81 15.13
CA GLU A 548 -12.06 36.57 16.40
C GLU A 548 -11.87 35.07 16.63
N THR A 549 -10.68 34.69 17.09
CA THR A 549 -10.31 33.29 17.36
C THR A 549 -10.03 33.05 18.83
N HIS A 550 -10.43 31.88 19.32
CA HIS A 550 -10.17 31.42 20.69
C HIS A 550 -9.65 29.98 20.67
N PHE A 551 -8.47 29.77 21.24
CA PHE A 551 -7.89 28.44 21.40
C PHE A 551 -8.70 27.61 22.41
N VAL A 552 -8.88 26.31 22.12
CA VAL A 552 -9.52 25.37 23.03
C VAL A 552 -8.45 24.79 23.96
N GLU A 553 -8.41 25.30 25.19
CA GLU A 553 -7.47 24.87 26.23
C GLU A 553 -7.49 23.35 26.44
N GLY A 554 -6.31 22.73 26.59
CA GLY A 554 -6.17 21.27 26.78
C GLY A 554 -6.19 20.43 25.50
N THR A 555 -6.35 21.07 24.33
CA THR A 555 -6.21 20.41 23.02
C THR A 555 -4.79 20.56 22.46
N SER A 556 -4.48 19.79 21.41
CA SER A 556 -3.18 19.81 20.73
C SER A 556 -3.35 19.73 19.22
N ARG A 557 -2.30 19.99 18.44
CA ARG A 557 -2.26 19.86 16.96
C ARG A 557 -2.79 18.53 16.41
N ARG A 558 -2.89 17.50 17.25
CA ARG A 558 -3.31 16.14 16.87
C ARG A 558 -4.75 15.83 17.28
N ASP A 559 -5.45 16.78 17.87
CA ASP A 559 -6.85 16.68 18.19
C ASP A 559 -7.62 17.18 16.95
N LEU A 560 -8.32 16.27 16.28
CA LEU A 560 -8.86 16.47 14.93
C LEU A 560 -10.35 16.11 14.86
N GLY A 561 -11.00 16.53 13.77
CA GLY A 561 -12.38 16.12 13.44
C GLY A 561 -13.39 16.57 14.50
N ALA A 562 -13.32 17.83 14.94
CA ALA A 562 -14.28 18.38 15.88
C ALA A 562 -15.65 18.58 15.21
N LEU A 563 -16.71 18.09 15.85
CA LEU A 563 -18.07 18.03 15.30
C LEU A 563 -19.08 18.57 16.31
N TRP A 564 -19.84 19.60 15.91
CA TRP A 564 -20.95 20.12 16.70
C TRP A 564 -22.12 19.14 16.75
N SER A 565 -22.71 18.98 17.94
CA SER A 565 -24.00 18.30 18.09
C SER A 565 -25.11 19.07 17.34
N PRO A 566 -26.20 18.39 16.91
CA PRO A 566 -27.26 19.03 16.13
C PRO A 566 -27.94 20.21 16.84
N ASP A 567 -27.98 20.17 18.18
CA ASP A 567 -28.52 21.22 19.04
C ASP A 567 -27.48 22.29 19.44
N GLY A 568 -26.21 22.11 19.07
CA GLY A 568 -25.11 23.02 19.35
C GLY A 568 -24.66 23.05 20.82
N SER A 569 -25.09 22.10 21.65
CA SER A 569 -24.74 22.05 23.08
C SER A 569 -23.39 21.37 23.36
N LEU A 570 -22.95 20.48 22.49
CA LEU A 570 -21.78 19.63 22.68
C LEU A 570 -20.90 19.60 21.42
N ILE A 571 -19.63 19.26 21.62
CA ILE A 571 -18.65 19.02 20.56
C ILE A 571 -17.98 17.67 20.80
N ALA A 572 -17.99 16.80 19.80
CA ALA A 572 -17.22 15.57 19.79
C ALA A 572 -15.92 15.78 18.99
N PHE A 573 -14.83 15.15 19.38
CA PHE A 573 -13.57 15.21 18.63
C PHE A 573 -12.71 13.97 18.86
N SER A 574 -11.74 13.76 17.97
CA SER A 574 -10.78 12.66 18.06
C SER A 574 -9.47 13.18 18.62
N LYS A 575 -9.04 12.69 19.79
CA LYS A 575 -7.76 13.08 20.39
C LYS A 575 -6.67 12.14 19.92
N GLY A 576 -5.79 12.63 19.06
CA GLY A 576 -4.68 11.85 18.51
C GLY A 576 -3.56 11.59 19.53
N PRO A 577 -2.65 10.64 19.23
CA PRO A 577 -1.59 10.26 20.15
C PRO A 577 -0.58 11.39 20.34
N VAL A 578 0.01 11.46 21.53
CA VAL A 578 0.98 12.52 21.89
C VAL A 578 2.38 12.28 21.28
N THR A 579 2.60 11.21 20.51
CA THR A 579 3.76 10.99 19.62
C THR A 579 3.30 10.43 18.26
N GLY A 580 3.97 10.80 17.17
CA GLY A 580 3.65 10.35 15.80
C GLY A 580 3.65 11.49 14.79
N LEU A 581 3.69 11.16 13.50
CA LEU A 581 3.47 12.14 12.42
C LEU A 581 2.02 12.63 12.47
N ILE A 582 1.77 13.86 12.05
CA ILE A 582 0.41 14.38 11.89
C ILE A 582 -0.28 13.57 10.78
N GLY A 583 -1.49 13.09 11.04
CA GLY A 583 -2.18 12.18 10.14
C GLY A 583 -1.68 10.73 10.16
N ALA A 584 -0.70 10.40 11.04
CA ALA A 584 -0.31 9.01 11.24
C ALA A 584 -1.48 8.20 11.80
N ALA A 585 -1.56 6.92 11.40
CA ALA A 585 -2.43 5.97 12.06
C ALA A 585 -1.98 5.86 13.53
N GLY A 586 -2.81 6.32 14.46
CA GLY A 586 -2.55 6.28 15.89
C GLY A 586 -3.79 5.83 16.66
N PRO A 587 -3.65 5.29 17.88
CA PRO A 587 -4.82 5.16 18.74
C PRO A 587 -5.38 6.56 19.00
N HIS A 588 -6.63 6.78 18.61
CA HIS A 588 -7.34 8.04 18.77
C HIS A 588 -8.39 7.84 19.85
N GLU A 589 -8.41 8.72 20.84
CA GLU A 589 -9.42 8.69 21.90
C GLU A 589 -10.65 9.46 21.46
N LEU A 590 -11.84 8.90 21.71
CA LEU A 590 -13.09 9.56 21.42
C LEU A 590 -13.45 10.51 22.57
N MET A 591 -13.47 11.81 22.31
CA MET A 591 -13.69 12.85 23.30
C MET A 591 -15.00 13.60 23.08
N ILE A 592 -15.54 14.15 24.16
CA ILE A 592 -16.65 15.10 24.13
C ILE A 592 -16.39 16.28 25.07
N MET A 593 -16.90 17.45 24.71
CA MET A 593 -16.85 18.68 25.51
C MET A 593 -18.10 19.53 25.32
N ASN A 594 -18.28 20.54 26.18
CA ASN A 594 -19.29 21.56 26.01
C ASN A 594 -18.99 22.46 24.81
N SER A 595 -19.99 23.17 24.31
CA SER A 595 -19.88 24.12 23.20
C SER A 595 -18.89 25.29 23.41
N ASP A 596 -18.52 25.56 24.66
CA ASP A 596 -17.51 26.57 25.03
C ASP A 596 -16.09 25.98 25.20
N GLY A 597 -15.91 24.68 24.95
CA GLY A 597 -14.64 23.96 25.10
C GLY A 597 -14.37 23.43 26.51
N SER A 598 -15.27 23.67 27.48
CA SER A 598 -15.14 23.17 28.85
C SER A 598 -15.62 21.71 29.00
N ASP A 599 -15.31 21.10 30.15
CA ASP A 599 -15.73 19.73 30.50
C ASP A 599 -15.32 18.65 29.48
N GLN A 600 -14.08 18.74 28.98
CA GLN A 600 -13.50 17.72 28.13
C GLN A 600 -13.40 16.39 28.87
N ARG A 601 -14.05 15.35 28.33
CA ARG A 601 -14.06 14.00 28.91
C ARG A 601 -14.00 12.92 27.84
N LYS A 602 -13.39 11.79 28.18
CA LYS A 602 -13.36 10.59 27.34
C LYS A 602 -14.76 10.00 27.27
N LEU A 603 -15.20 9.66 26.06
CA LEU A 603 -16.47 9.00 25.80
C LEU A 603 -16.33 7.48 25.78
N LEU A 604 -15.17 7.00 25.31
CA LEU A 604 -14.82 5.59 25.24
C LEU A 604 -13.38 5.42 25.71
N ALA A 605 -13.16 4.56 26.71
CA ALA A 605 -11.84 4.24 27.25
C ALA A 605 -11.44 2.85 26.80
N ASP A 606 -10.96 2.74 25.56
CA ASP A 606 -10.37 1.52 24.99
C ASP A 606 -9.07 1.87 24.23
N ASN A 607 -8.36 0.84 23.75
CA ASN A 607 -7.13 1.01 22.96
C ASN A 607 -7.41 1.08 21.45
N GLY A 608 -8.65 1.37 21.03
CA GLY A 608 -9.02 1.45 19.62
C GLY A 608 -8.51 2.73 18.94
N SER A 609 -8.21 2.65 17.65
CA SER A 609 -8.05 3.85 16.81
C SER A 609 -9.42 4.40 16.45
N ASN A 610 -10.03 5.15 17.37
CA ASN A 610 -11.41 5.63 17.27
C ASN A 610 -11.47 7.05 16.73
N THR A 611 -12.22 7.27 15.66
CA THR A 611 -12.42 8.61 15.09
C THR A 611 -13.89 9.00 15.08
N ALA A 612 -14.20 10.19 15.59
CA ALA A 612 -15.54 10.76 15.53
C ALA A 612 -15.91 11.06 14.06
N GLN A 613 -17.10 10.63 13.63
CA GLN A 613 -17.52 10.78 12.23
C GLN A 613 -18.74 11.70 12.09
N ALA A 614 -19.80 11.47 12.88
CA ALA A 614 -21.03 12.24 12.79
C ALA A 614 -21.92 12.09 14.01
N TRP A 615 -22.69 13.12 14.33
CA TRP A 615 -23.80 13.00 15.28
C TRP A 615 -25.06 12.45 14.61
N MET A 616 -25.78 11.58 15.31
CA MET A 616 -27.14 11.23 14.94
C MET A 616 -28.06 12.44 15.15
N PRO A 617 -29.15 12.57 14.36
CA PRO A 617 -30.10 13.70 14.48
C PRO A 617 -30.75 13.82 15.87
N ASP A 618 -30.74 12.75 16.66
CA ASP A 618 -31.25 12.74 18.03
C ASP A 618 -30.37 13.48 19.05
N GLY A 619 -29.13 13.84 18.68
CA GLY A 619 -28.15 14.49 19.56
C GLY A 619 -27.65 13.64 20.73
N LYS A 620 -28.02 12.35 20.78
CA LYS A 620 -27.69 11.42 21.87
C LYS A 620 -26.72 10.33 21.44
N ASN A 621 -26.66 10.04 20.15
CA ASN A 621 -25.78 9.01 19.62
C ASN A 621 -24.72 9.65 18.71
N LEU A 622 -23.47 9.24 18.92
CA LEU A 622 -22.34 9.63 18.09
C LEU A 622 -21.90 8.42 17.26
N ILE A 623 -21.74 8.61 15.96
CA ILE A 623 -21.13 7.65 15.04
C ILE A 623 -19.63 7.87 15.07
N PHE A 624 -18.90 6.77 15.25
CA PHE A 624 -17.45 6.74 15.21
C PHE A 624 -16.98 5.50 14.45
N THR A 625 -15.74 5.56 13.97
CA THR A 625 -15.09 4.42 13.32
C THR A 625 -13.90 3.94 14.14
N THR A 626 -13.73 2.62 14.20
CA THR A 626 -12.53 1.98 14.76
C THR A 626 -11.75 1.32 13.64
N ARG A 627 -10.51 1.75 13.42
CA ARG A 627 -9.65 1.19 12.36
C ARG A 627 -9.20 -0.23 12.66
N ARG A 628 -9.19 -1.08 11.62
CA ARG A 628 -8.74 -2.48 11.62
C ARG A 628 -7.92 -2.78 10.36
N ALA A 629 -7.29 -3.96 10.30
CA ALA A 629 -6.54 -4.42 9.12
C ALA A 629 -7.35 -4.31 7.82
N GLU A 630 -8.59 -4.81 7.84
CA GLU A 630 -9.45 -4.94 6.66
C GLU A 630 -10.29 -3.67 6.36
N GLY A 631 -10.12 -2.60 7.13
CA GLY A 631 -10.90 -1.36 6.97
C GLY A 631 -11.29 -0.72 8.30
N VAL A 632 -12.57 -0.39 8.47
CA VAL A 632 -13.11 0.20 9.70
C VAL A 632 -14.38 -0.51 10.17
N LEU A 633 -14.53 -0.60 11.50
CA LEU A 633 -15.83 -0.84 12.14
C LEU A 633 -16.57 0.50 12.19
N VAL A 634 -17.81 0.56 11.73
CA VAL A 634 -18.70 1.71 11.90
C VAL A 634 -19.62 1.44 13.09
N GLN A 635 -19.54 2.28 14.11
CA GLN A 635 -20.19 2.04 15.41
C GLN A 635 -20.95 3.27 15.89
N SER A 636 -21.97 3.07 16.71
CA SER A 636 -22.65 4.13 17.44
C SER A 636 -22.39 4.01 18.93
N ILE A 637 -22.17 5.14 19.60
CA ILE A 637 -22.09 5.24 21.05
C ILE A 637 -23.15 6.20 21.56
N ASN A 638 -23.94 5.73 22.53
CA ASN A 638 -24.90 6.57 23.22
C ASN A 638 -24.20 7.37 24.33
N ILE A 639 -24.24 8.70 24.28
CA ILE A 639 -23.44 9.55 25.17
C ILE A 639 -23.93 9.56 26.62
N GLU A 640 -25.18 9.19 26.87
CA GLU A 640 -25.79 9.16 28.21
C GLU A 640 -25.52 7.84 28.92
N THR A 641 -25.52 6.73 28.17
CA THR A 641 -25.41 5.37 28.72
C THR A 641 -24.06 4.70 28.50
N GLY A 642 -23.24 5.23 27.59
CA GLY A 642 -21.97 4.62 27.15
C GLY A 642 -22.15 3.36 26.30
N LYS A 643 -23.39 3.01 25.91
CA LYS A 643 -23.65 1.80 25.13
C LYS A 643 -23.09 1.95 23.71
N VAL A 644 -22.18 1.05 23.35
CA VAL A 644 -21.63 0.91 21.99
C VAL A 644 -22.42 -0.14 21.20
N THR A 645 -22.76 0.16 19.95
CA THR A 645 -23.43 -0.75 19.02
C THR A 645 -22.65 -0.79 17.71
N LEU A 646 -22.30 -1.99 17.23
CA LEU A 646 -21.77 -2.16 15.87
C LEU A 646 -22.91 -1.95 14.88
N LEU A 647 -22.68 -1.07 13.89
CA LEU A 647 -23.63 -0.80 12.83
C LEU A 647 -23.27 -1.59 11.57
N THR A 648 -22.05 -1.39 11.06
CA THR A 648 -21.56 -2.10 9.87
C THR A 648 -20.03 -2.10 9.83
N THR A 649 -19.45 -2.70 8.78
CA THR A 649 -18.02 -2.70 8.48
C THR A 649 -17.78 -2.17 7.08
N VAL A 650 -16.77 -1.32 6.92
CA VAL A 650 -16.41 -0.71 5.63
C VAL A 650 -14.96 -1.06 5.31
N ASN A 651 -14.69 -1.45 4.06
CA ASN A 651 -13.41 -1.97 3.62
C ASN A 651 -12.38 -0.88 3.23
N TYR A 652 -12.42 0.27 3.89
CA TYR A 652 -11.47 1.35 3.68
C TYR A 652 -11.08 1.98 5.02
N GLN A 653 -9.78 1.98 5.33
CA GLN A 653 -9.26 2.35 6.65
C GLN A 653 -9.40 3.85 6.99
N ASN A 654 -9.49 4.71 5.97
CA ASN A 654 -9.68 6.15 6.15
C ASN A 654 -11.12 6.57 5.83
N ALA A 655 -12.09 5.65 5.82
CA ALA A 655 -13.45 5.95 5.38
C ALA A 655 -14.11 7.05 6.21
N GLY A 656 -14.44 8.15 5.56
CA GLY A 656 -15.35 9.18 6.04
C GLY A 656 -16.79 8.69 5.99
N ILE A 657 -17.51 8.86 7.09
CA ILE A 657 -18.90 8.45 7.26
C ILE A 657 -19.76 9.69 7.51
N ALA A 658 -20.82 9.88 6.71
CA ALA A 658 -21.80 10.94 6.91
C ALA A 658 -23.20 10.36 7.11
N VAL A 659 -23.89 10.85 8.15
CA VAL A 659 -25.26 10.44 8.49
C VAL A 659 -26.26 11.34 7.77
N SER A 660 -27.27 10.73 7.16
CA SER A 660 -28.38 11.46 6.56
C SER A 660 -29.17 12.27 7.61
N PRO A 661 -29.77 13.42 7.24
CA PRO A 661 -30.49 14.27 8.21
C PRO A 661 -31.68 13.59 8.90
N ASP A 662 -32.27 12.56 8.28
CA ASP A 662 -33.34 11.77 8.88
C ASP A 662 -32.83 10.61 9.74
N GLY A 663 -31.52 10.38 9.76
CA GLY A 663 -30.83 9.39 10.57
C GLY A 663 -31.04 7.95 10.11
N LYS A 664 -31.49 7.71 8.88
CA LYS A 664 -31.77 6.34 8.40
C LYS A 664 -30.66 5.73 7.56
N HIS A 665 -29.93 6.57 6.85
CA HIS A 665 -28.88 6.16 5.94
C HIS A 665 -27.52 6.73 6.35
N ILE A 666 -26.46 6.02 5.96
CA ILE A 666 -25.09 6.51 5.95
C ILE A 666 -24.61 6.65 4.51
N ALA A 667 -23.86 7.70 4.24
CA ALA A 667 -22.99 7.80 3.08
C ALA A 667 -21.56 7.54 3.53
N TYR A 668 -20.81 6.73 2.80
CA TYR A 668 -19.46 6.34 3.22
C TYR A 668 -18.56 6.09 2.02
N GLU A 669 -17.27 6.36 2.24
CA GLU A 669 -16.21 5.96 1.33
C GLU A 669 -15.91 4.48 1.49
N ALA A 670 -15.73 3.77 0.38
CA ALA A 670 -15.36 2.37 0.36
C ALA A 670 -14.35 2.10 -0.75
N MET A 671 -13.68 0.96 -0.65
CA MET A 671 -12.79 0.50 -1.71
C MET A 671 -13.55 -0.44 -2.64
N LEU A 672 -13.75 -0.05 -3.89
CA LEU A 672 -14.11 -1.00 -4.93
C LEU A 672 -12.92 -1.93 -5.19
N PRO A 673 -13.15 -3.12 -5.75
CA PRO A 673 -12.05 -3.92 -6.24
C PRO A 673 -11.12 -3.11 -7.15
N GLY A 674 -9.84 -3.46 -7.19
CA GLY A 674 -8.82 -2.71 -7.95
C GLY A 674 -8.27 -1.48 -7.23
N GLU A 675 -8.49 -1.35 -5.91
CA GLU A 675 -8.09 -0.16 -5.12
C GLU A 675 -8.72 1.15 -5.62
N ARG A 676 -9.96 1.06 -6.11
CA ARG A 676 -10.68 2.23 -6.64
C ARG A 676 -11.58 2.83 -5.58
N TYR A 677 -11.49 4.14 -5.42
CA TYR A 677 -12.31 4.88 -4.47
C TYR A 677 -13.76 4.90 -4.90
N SER A 678 -14.65 4.80 -3.92
CA SER A 678 -16.09 4.83 -4.18
C SER A 678 -16.84 5.44 -3.03
N VAL A 679 -18.03 5.95 -3.34
CA VAL A 679 -18.99 6.41 -2.35
C VAL A 679 -20.25 5.58 -2.46
N TYR A 680 -20.68 5.03 -1.34
CA TYR A 680 -21.92 4.29 -1.19
C TYR A 680 -22.90 5.04 -0.30
N ILE A 681 -24.19 4.74 -0.49
CA ILE A 681 -25.24 4.98 0.50
C ILE A 681 -25.80 3.63 0.91
N SER A 682 -26.02 3.42 2.21
CA SER A 682 -26.72 2.25 2.75
C SER A 682 -27.61 2.63 3.93
N ASP A 683 -28.43 1.70 4.39
CA ASP A 683 -29.07 1.78 5.70
C ASP A 683 -28.00 1.84 6.81
N LEU A 684 -28.34 2.34 8.00
CA LEU A 684 -27.38 2.42 9.11
C LEU A 684 -26.64 1.11 9.39
N ASP A 685 -27.32 -0.04 9.25
CA ASP A 685 -26.76 -1.37 9.48
C ASP A 685 -25.94 -1.91 8.29
N GLY A 686 -25.72 -1.09 7.26
CA GLY A 686 -24.99 -1.46 6.04
C GLY A 686 -25.85 -2.18 4.99
N ASN A 687 -27.10 -2.50 5.28
CA ASN A 687 -27.97 -3.16 4.30
C ASN A 687 -28.36 -2.22 3.16
N ASN A 688 -28.81 -2.83 2.06
CA ASN A 688 -29.23 -2.13 0.85
C ASN A 688 -28.19 -1.13 0.29
N PRO A 689 -26.90 -1.51 0.18
CA PRO A 689 -25.88 -0.60 -0.31
C PRO A 689 -26.14 -0.25 -1.78
N ARG A 690 -26.07 1.03 -2.08
CA ARG A 690 -26.18 1.61 -3.41
C ARG A 690 -24.92 2.40 -3.72
N LEU A 691 -24.26 2.05 -4.82
CA LEU A 691 -23.10 2.79 -5.31
C LEU A 691 -23.53 4.14 -5.86
N ILE A 692 -22.98 5.23 -5.32
CA ILE A 692 -23.24 6.60 -5.78
C ILE A 692 -22.13 7.10 -6.68
N ALA A 693 -20.87 6.86 -6.30
CA ALA A 693 -19.72 7.26 -7.09
C ALA A 693 -18.78 6.07 -7.33
N ASN A 694 -18.47 5.81 -8.59
CA ASN A 694 -17.40 4.91 -9.03
C ASN A 694 -16.31 5.77 -9.67
N ALA A 695 -15.24 5.94 -8.94
CA ALA A 695 -14.24 6.93 -9.24
C ALA A 695 -13.00 6.20 -9.80
N ASP A 696 -12.84 6.26 -11.13
CA ASP A 696 -11.79 5.59 -11.90
C ASP A 696 -11.47 6.46 -13.13
N PRO A 697 -10.38 7.26 -13.12
CA PRO A 697 -9.35 7.42 -12.08
C PRO A 697 -9.68 8.50 -11.04
N ILE A 698 -10.94 8.94 -10.98
CA ILE A 698 -11.37 9.98 -10.03
C ILE A 698 -11.11 9.54 -8.58
N VAL A 699 -10.71 10.45 -7.71
CA VAL A 699 -10.77 10.26 -6.26
C VAL A 699 -11.96 11.06 -5.73
N VAL A 700 -12.99 10.38 -5.23
CA VAL A 700 -14.16 11.02 -4.60
C VAL A 700 -14.03 10.88 -3.10
N THR A 701 -13.94 12.00 -2.38
CA THR A 701 -13.75 11.98 -0.93
C THR A 701 -14.77 12.80 -0.14
N VAL A 702 -14.96 12.40 1.11
CA VAL A 702 -15.70 13.05 2.21
C VAL A 702 -17.14 13.43 1.82
N PRO A 703 -18.05 12.44 1.60
CA PRO A 703 -19.43 12.76 1.28
C PRO A 703 -20.10 13.53 2.43
N GLN A 704 -20.85 14.58 2.12
CA GLN A 704 -21.69 15.31 3.08
C GLN A 704 -23.11 15.42 2.56
N TRP A 705 -24.10 15.21 3.43
CA TRP A 705 -25.51 15.30 3.08
C TRP A 705 -25.98 16.75 3.06
N SER A 706 -26.86 17.06 2.10
CA SER A 706 -27.67 18.27 2.18
C SER A 706 -28.60 18.23 3.40
N PRO A 707 -28.95 19.39 3.98
CA PRO A 707 -29.92 19.44 5.08
C PRO A 707 -31.29 18.81 4.76
N ASP A 708 -31.68 18.76 3.48
CA ASP A 708 -32.92 18.13 3.02
C ASP A 708 -32.80 16.62 2.70
N GLY A 709 -31.59 16.05 2.78
CA GLY A 709 -31.30 14.64 2.55
C GLY A 709 -31.42 14.18 1.09
N LYS A 710 -31.55 15.09 0.12
CA LYS A 710 -31.71 14.74 -1.31
C LYS A 710 -30.41 14.78 -2.11
N TRP A 711 -29.38 15.39 -1.58
CA TRP A 711 -28.11 15.61 -2.27
C TRP A 711 -26.94 15.16 -1.40
N LEU A 712 -25.91 14.65 -2.09
CA LEU A 712 -24.57 14.53 -1.54
C LEU A 712 -23.67 15.55 -2.22
N ILE A 713 -22.87 16.25 -1.42
CA ILE A 713 -21.71 16.98 -1.92
C ILE A 713 -20.46 16.13 -1.67
N MET A 714 -19.57 16.07 -2.67
CA MET A 714 -18.33 15.30 -2.62
C MET A 714 -17.21 16.05 -3.33
N SER A 715 -15.97 15.83 -2.90
CA SER A 715 -14.78 16.37 -3.56
C SER A 715 -14.30 15.40 -4.63
N VAL A 716 -14.25 15.84 -5.88
CA VAL A 716 -13.94 15.05 -7.07
C VAL A 716 -12.58 15.48 -7.62
N GLN A 717 -11.56 14.65 -7.39
CA GLN A 717 -10.25 14.84 -8.00
C GLN A 717 -10.19 14.04 -9.29
N ASP A 718 -10.15 14.71 -10.43
CA ASP A 718 -9.99 14.06 -11.73
C ASP A 718 -8.51 14.11 -12.12
N THR A 719 -7.79 13.00 -11.96
CA THR A 719 -6.34 12.91 -12.22
C THR A 719 -5.98 13.07 -13.70
N SER A 720 -6.95 12.97 -14.61
CA SER A 720 -6.74 13.24 -16.04
C SER A 720 -6.70 14.74 -16.35
N LEU A 721 -7.22 15.56 -15.45
CA LEU A 721 -7.07 17.01 -15.48
C LEU A 721 -5.82 17.33 -14.67
N SER A 722 -4.95 18.22 -15.16
CA SER A 722 -3.75 18.66 -14.46
C SER A 722 -4.05 19.50 -13.20
N GLU A 723 -5.19 19.27 -12.56
CA GLU A 723 -5.66 19.99 -11.39
C GLU A 723 -5.23 19.21 -10.14
N PHE A 724 -4.30 19.78 -9.39
CA PHE A 724 -3.85 19.21 -8.11
C PHE A 724 -4.95 19.18 -7.04
N MET A 725 -6.02 19.96 -7.21
CA MET A 725 -7.08 20.12 -6.21
C MET A 725 -8.44 19.59 -6.72
N PRO A 726 -9.22 18.92 -5.85
CA PRO A 726 -10.52 18.40 -6.23
C PRO A 726 -11.54 19.51 -6.51
N THR A 727 -12.38 19.31 -7.51
CA THR A 727 -13.58 20.11 -7.77
C THR A 727 -14.77 19.54 -7.01
N LEU A 728 -15.66 20.37 -6.46
CA LEU A 728 -16.83 19.87 -5.75
C LEU A 728 -17.95 19.42 -6.71
N SER A 729 -18.64 18.34 -6.36
CA SER A 729 -19.78 17.79 -7.09
C SER A 729 -21.00 17.66 -6.19
N LEU A 730 -22.14 18.17 -6.65
CA LEU A 730 -23.45 17.85 -6.09
C LEU A 730 -24.10 16.71 -6.87
N VAL A 731 -24.43 15.62 -6.17
CA VAL A 731 -25.11 14.46 -6.76
C VAL A 731 -26.44 14.27 -6.07
N ASN A 732 -27.52 14.30 -6.84
CA ASN A 732 -28.84 13.97 -6.34
C ASN A 732 -28.96 12.46 -6.15
N VAL A 733 -29.26 12.04 -4.92
CA VAL A 733 -29.19 10.62 -4.55
C VAL A 733 -30.28 9.78 -5.21
N GLU A 734 -31.39 10.36 -5.66
CA GLU A 734 -32.47 9.62 -6.32
C GLU A 734 -32.32 9.65 -7.85
N SER A 735 -32.24 10.84 -8.43
CA SER A 735 -32.23 11.06 -9.88
C SER A 735 -30.88 10.90 -10.56
N CYS A 736 -29.78 10.77 -9.79
CA CYS A 736 -28.41 10.82 -10.29
C CYS A 736 -28.06 12.10 -11.07
N LYS A 737 -28.80 13.20 -10.88
CA LYS A 737 -28.40 14.51 -11.44
C LYS A 737 -27.09 14.95 -10.80
N ILE A 738 -26.10 15.28 -11.63
CA ILE A 738 -24.77 15.75 -11.23
C ILE A 738 -24.64 17.24 -11.55
N ILE A 739 -24.16 18.04 -10.61
CA ILE A 739 -23.88 19.47 -10.78
C ILE A 739 -22.45 19.75 -10.31
N PRO A 740 -21.51 20.01 -11.23
CA PRO A 740 -20.16 20.46 -10.89
C PRO A 740 -20.19 21.88 -10.33
N LEU A 741 -19.50 22.13 -9.22
CA LEU A 741 -19.33 23.46 -8.64
C LEU A 741 -17.93 24.00 -8.99
N THR A 742 -17.68 24.28 -10.26
CA THR A 742 -16.32 24.60 -10.78
C THR A 742 -15.71 25.91 -10.24
N SER A 743 -16.48 26.70 -9.50
CA SER A 743 -15.98 27.89 -8.79
C SER A 743 -15.41 27.57 -7.40
N LEU A 744 -15.55 26.32 -6.94
CA LEU A 744 -15.12 25.85 -5.63
C LEU A 744 -14.17 24.66 -5.81
N GLN A 745 -13.08 24.67 -5.05
CA GLN A 745 -12.07 23.62 -5.03
C GLN A 745 -11.78 23.21 -3.58
N GLY A 746 -11.18 22.03 -3.41
CA GLY A 746 -10.77 21.50 -2.11
C GLY A 746 -11.71 20.46 -1.52
N TYR A 747 -11.45 20.11 -0.26
CA TYR A 747 -12.14 19.06 0.48
C TYR A 747 -13.29 19.64 1.28
N VAL A 748 -14.53 19.18 1.07
CA VAL A 748 -15.68 19.64 1.86
C VAL A 748 -15.63 19.01 3.26
N THR A 749 -15.66 19.84 4.30
CA THR A 749 -15.57 19.39 5.71
C THR A 749 -16.86 19.63 6.49
N SER A 750 -17.70 20.59 6.05
CA SER A 750 -19.02 20.85 6.63
C SER A 750 -19.95 21.53 5.63
N TRP A 751 -21.23 21.16 5.65
CA TRP A 751 -22.31 21.83 4.92
C TRP A 751 -23.48 22.12 5.87
N ARG A 752 -23.88 23.39 5.97
CA ARG A 752 -25.01 23.84 6.80
C ARG A 752 -25.99 24.72 6.04
#